data_AF-A0A9D7S1E3-F1
#
_entry.id   AF-A0A9D7S1E3-F1
#
_cell.length_a   1.000
_cell.length_b   1.000
_cell.length_c   1.000
_cell.angle_alpha   90.00
_cell.angle_beta   90.00
_cell.angle_gamma   90.00
#
_symmetry.space_group_name_H-M   'P 1'
#
loop_
_entity.id
_entity.type
_entity.pdbx_description
1 polymer ?
#
loop_
_entity_poly.entity_id
_entity_poly.type
_entity_poly.pdbx_seq_one_letter_code
_entity_poly.pdbx_strand_id
1 'polypeptide(L)'
;MSRQMNLTGLGTRDSGLDRPSAATGMSRLALTFATALAVSLLGSGPLLAKKVDAPEGAITVDELYIVDCLLPGQVRQLGGNFTYLSARRPIRTTAKDCAIRGGEYVAYDRASYATALKVWLPAAQQGDVNAMNYVGEIYEQGLGVQPDYALAVEWFTKAAEKGSSTAMINLGGLYESGKGVQQDMTQAMNWYRKASGVTTGTLELVTEEDQAKRRAAAEETERLRGEVERLRGQLDNTRAELSQQKSELDRSREALYGARAELNAAKSDQQKAAAAQQRIAALEKQIADQELTVDATRAESDKVLALMGVDMSLRGPAPAGTQPKIQLIAPKLVATRSGVLAAPLLAAVPSYQVIGRVYPAQSLKALKINDRDFKEKVDADGLFQIDLDLASGDTPVEIQAITNDGISTVESFLITRDRGGAAAAKRVTSKLFQRRMREDLGTFHALVIGNDAYAAFPTLKTAVADADAIAEQLQSRFGYKVSKLTNVGKEAIVAKLAELTMGMKKNDNLLIYYAGHGQVDAAGKGYWIPVDGQSENPASWISNDQINDFLGASAAKHVMVVADSCYSGTMSGNAIRPIPLDAKEEDLLFISRVKARTVITSGGLQPVLDDGGSGHSIFAHAFLTALKQADGLEEGYRLYEEVSELVGQRSAVARLPQRPQYSALRHAGHEGSEFFFLPREA
;
A
#
# COMPACT_ATOMS: atom_id res chain seq x y z
N MET A 1 -30.86 -20.23 45.36
CA MET A 1 -30.42 -21.52 45.95
C MET A 1 -28.91 -21.63 45.77
N SER A 2 -28.19 -21.78 46.88
CA SER A 2 -26.76 -22.20 47.00
C SER A 2 -25.68 -21.30 46.39
N ARG A 3 -24.52 -21.03 46.99
CA ARG A 3 -23.96 -21.07 48.37
C ARG A 3 -22.53 -20.52 48.21
N GLN A 4 -22.15 -19.48 48.98
CA GLN A 4 -21.06 -19.47 49.99
C GLN A 4 -19.63 -19.83 49.55
N MET A 5 -18.67 -18.90 49.77
CA MET A 5 -17.66 -18.92 50.87
C MET A 5 -16.63 -17.79 50.63
N ASN A 6 -16.56 -16.75 51.49
CA ASN A 6 -15.81 -16.64 52.77
C ASN A 6 -14.35 -16.13 52.54
N LEU A 7 -13.73 -15.21 53.31
CA LEU A 7 -13.82 -14.86 54.73
C LEU A 7 -13.16 -13.47 55.01
N THR A 8 -13.87 -12.63 55.80
CA THR A 8 -13.43 -11.77 56.96
C THR A 8 -12.15 -10.91 56.91
N GLY A 9 -12.06 -9.68 57.42
CA GLY A 9 -12.94 -8.90 58.30
C GLY A 9 -12.17 -8.30 59.50
N LEU A 10 -12.48 -7.03 59.84
CA LEU A 10 -12.29 -6.31 61.12
C LEU A 10 -10.93 -5.65 61.47
N GLY A 11 -10.88 -4.30 61.40
CA GLY A 11 -11.33 -3.45 62.52
C GLY A 11 -10.38 -3.24 63.72
N THR A 12 -9.62 -2.13 63.65
CA THR A 12 -9.40 -1.08 64.69
C THR A 12 -9.10 -1.43 66.16
N ARG A 13 -7.97 -0.92 66.68
CA ARG A 13 -7.82 -0.12 67.93
C ARG A 13 -6.35 0.34 68.08
N ASP A 14 -6.13 1.66 68.09
CA ASP A 14 -5.90 2.52 69.27
C ASP A 14 -4.46 2.51 69.80
N SER A 15 -3.78 3.66 69.67
CA SER A 15 -3.11 4.37 70.78
C SER A 15 -2.36 5.58 70.22
N GLY A 16 -2.94 6.76 70.42
CA GLY A 16 -2.16 7.98 70.51
C GLY A 16 -1.57 8.12 71.91
N LEU A 17 -0.47 8.86 72.03
CA LEU A 17 -0.35 10.04 72.90
C LEU A 17 1.09 10.57 72.90
N ASP A 18 1.13 11.89 72.73
CA ASP A 18 2.00 12.87 73.38
C ASP A 18 3.43 13.19 72.91
N ARG A 19 3.53 14.44 72.43
CA ARG A 19 4.69 15.35 72.55
C ARG A 19 4.86 15.78 74.03
N PRO A 20 6.02 16.35 74.44
CA PRO A 20 6.23 17.82 74.32
C PRO A 20 7.68 18.17 73.87
N SER A 21 7.94 19.20 73.04
CA SER A 21 8.01 20.66 73.30
C SER A 21 9.29 21.18 74.01
N ALA A 22 10.00 22.05 73.28
CA ALA A 22 10.69 23.29 73.68
C ALA A 22 12.04 23.28 74.42
N ALA A 23 13.03 24.01 73.84
CA ALA A 23 13.93 25.01 74.45
C ALA A 23 15.15 25.26 73.51
N THR A 24 15.26 26.37 72.76
CA THR A 24 15.97 27.64 73.08
C THR A 24 17.45 27.53 73.50
N GLY A 25 18.33 28.24 72.78
CA GLY A 25 19.71 28.59 73.20
C GLY A 25 20.69 28.73 72.03
N MET A 26 20.68 29.83 71.27
CA MET A 26 21.59 30.98 71.39
C MET A 26 23.11 30.69 71.42
N SER A 27 23.76 31.17 70.34
CA SER A 27 24.94 32.06 70.35
C SER A 27 26.36 31.50 70.50
N ARG A 28 27.13 31.70 69.41
CA ARG A 28 28.50 32.22 69.31
C ARG A 28 29.61 31.55 70.13
N LEU A 29 30.61 31.02 69.42
CA LEU A 29 31.99 31.51 69.59
C LEU A 29 32.79 31.28 68.30
N ALA A 30 33.25 32.40 67.72
CA ALA A 30 34.32 32.42 66.73
C ALA A 30 35.66 32.34 67.47
N LEU A 31 36.63 31.60 66.95
CA LEU A 31 38.03 31.98 67.11
C LEU A 31 38.84 31.57 65.88
N THR A 32 39.22 32.62 65.16
CA THR A 32 40.23 32.69 64.11
C THR A 32 41.63 32.42 64.69
N PHE A 33 42.44 31.63 63.99
CA PHE A 33 43.88 31.90 63.89
C PHE A 33 44.33 31.64 62.45
N ALA A 34 44.92 32.67 61.87
CA ALA A 34 45.44 32.70 60.52
C ALA A 34 46.97 32.83 60.56
N THR A 35 47.59 32.47 59.42
CA THR A 35 48.95 32.83 58.96
C THR A 35 50.11 32.11 59.65
N ALA A 36 51.19 31.67 59.00
CA ALA A 36 51.70 31.74 57.63
C ALA A 36 52.79 30.66 57.47
N LEU A 37 53.09 30.20 56.24
CA LEU A 37 54.37 30.43 55.57
C LEU A 37 54.45 29.56 54.30
N ALA A 38 54.53 30.22 53.15
CA ALA A 38 54.86 29.62 51.86
C ALA A 38 56.25 30.08 51.47
N VAL A 39 57.19 29.18 51.17
CA VAL A 39 58.39 29.44 50.33
C VAL A 39 58.86 28.15 49.62
N SER A 40 58.78 28.21 48.29
CA SER A 40 59.60 27.63 47.21
C SER A 40 59.85 26.12 47.02
N LEU A 41 59.38 25.69 45.83
CA LEU A 41 59.91 24.70 44.87
C LEU A 41 61.43 24.43 44.89
N LEU A 42 61.82 23.15 44.77
CA LEU A 42 62.69 22.58 43.71
C LEU A 42 62.98 21.09 43.95
N GLY A 43 62.73 20.25 42.93
CA GLY A 43 63.66 19.19 42.52
C GLY A 43 63.62 17.80 43.19
N SER A 44 63.04 16.85 42.44
CA SER A 44 63.69 15.57 42.06
C SER A 44 63.73 14.38 43.05
N GLY A 45 62.89 13.38 42.73
CA GLY A 45 63.25 11.95 42.81
C GLY A 45 62.71 11.19 44.04
N PRO A 46 61.84 10.17 43.86
CA PRO A 46 61.58 9.23 44.94
C PRO A 46 62.86 8.46 45.24
N LEU A 47 63.28 8.51 46.50
CA LEU A 47 64.36 7.71 47.06
C LEU A 47 64.10 6.23 46.71
N LEU A 48 64.84 5.71 45.73
CA LEU A 48 65.05 4.27 45.58
C LEU A 48 65.68 3.82 46.90
N ALA A 49 64.90 3.15 47.74
CA ALA A 49 65.42 2.42 48.88
C ALA A 49 66.45 1.42 48.34
N LYS A 50 67.72 1.70 48.64
CA LYS A 50 68.86 0.87 48.29
C LYS A 50 68.59 -0.54 48.83
N LYS A 51 68.42 -1.51 47.93
CA LYS A 51 68.35 -2.93 48.27
C LYS A 51 69.68 -3.27 48.95
N VAL A 52 69.65 -3.48 50.26
CA VAL A 52 70.81 -4.00 50.98
C VAL A 52 70.88 -5.47 50.58
N ASP A 53 71.77 -5.80 49.66
CA ASP A 53 72.08 -7.19 49.34
C ASP A 53 72.61 -7.84 50.62
N ALA A 54 71.81 -8.73 51.18
CA ALA A 54 72.16 -9.45 52.38
C ALA A 54 73.36 -10.37 52.06
N PRO A 55 74.40 -10.45 52.91
CA PRO A 55 75.60 -11.23 52.62
C PRO A 55 75.25 -12.70 52.41
N GLU A 56 75.96 -13.39 51.50
CA GLU A 56 75.74 -14.81 51.23
C GLU A 56 75.74 -15.62 52.53
N GLY A 57 74.58 -16.22 52.85
CA GLY A 57 74.30 -16.90 54.12
C GLY A 57 73.28 -16.21 55.03
N ALA A 58 72.85 -14.98 54.72
CA ALA A 58 71.82 -14.29 55.48
C ALA A 58 70.43 -14.91 55.27
N ILE A 59 69.74 -15.21 56.38
CA ILE A 59 68.38 -15.76 56.36
C ILE A 59 67.40 -14.69 55.86
N THR A 60 66.69 -14.96 54.77
CA THR A 60 65.64 -14.07 54.27
C THR A 60 64.39 -14.12 55.17
N VAL A 61 63.58 -13.05 55.19
CA VAL A 61 62.34 -13.03 55.98
C VAL A 61 61.40 -14.17 55.56
N ASP A 62 61.40 -14.52 54.27
CA ASP A 62 60.59 -15.60 53.71
C ASP A 62 61.01 -16.99 54.22
N GLU A 63 62.31 -17.19 54.46
CA GLU A 63 62.87 -18.42 55.05
C GLU A 63 62.47 -18.65 56.52
N LEU A 64 62.06 -17.59 57.22
CA LEU A 64 61.64 -17.62 58.62
C LEU A 64 60.13 -17.85 58.81
N TYR A 65 59.33 -17.85 57.73
CA TYR A 65 57.89 -18.09 57.86
C TYR A 65 57.59 -19.47 58.44
N ILE A 66 56.68 -19.53 59.40
CA ILE A 66 56.16 -20.79 59.93
C ILE A 66 55.19 -21.37 58.90
N VAL A 67 55.50 -22.55 58.38
CA VAL A 67 54.72 -23.27 57.37
C VAL A 67 54.29 -24.63 57.89
N ASP A 68 53.18 -25.15 57.37
CA ASP A 68 52.79 -26.54 57.56
C ASP A 68 53.63 -27.39 56.59
N CYS A 69 54.69 -28.02 57.11
CA CYS A 69 55.67 -28.78 56.37
C CYS A 69 55.34 -30.28 56.37
N LEU A 70 55.33 -30.91 55.19
CA LEU A 70 55.17 -32.35 55.07
C LEU A 70 56.52 -33.02 54.81
N LEU A 71 57.07 -33.71 55.82
CA LEU A 71 58.35 -34.39 55.71
C LEU A 71 58.26 -35.71 54.95
N PRO A 72 59.30 -36.10 54.19
CA PRO A 72 59.33 -37.37 53.48
C PRO A 72 59.31 -38.56 54.45
N GLY A 73 58.80 -39.70 53.97
CA GLY A 73 58.84 -40.95 54.72
C GLY A 73 60.27 -41.43 54.93
N GLN A 74 60.57 -42.01 56.09
CA GLN A 74 61.88 -42.59 56.37
C GLN A 74 61.88 -44.07 55.97
N VAL A 75 62.92 -44.52 55.27
CA VAL A 75 63.14 -45.95 55.03
C VAL A 75 63.57 -46.58 56.35
N ARG A 76 62.82 -47.57 56.83
CA ARG A 76 63.04 -48.26 58.10
C ARG A 76 63.24 -49.74 57.85
N GLN A 77 64.22 -50.33 58.51
CA GLN A 77 64.51 -51.75 58.43
C GLN A 77 63.77 -52.50 59.56
N LEU A 78 63.10 -53.59 59.21
CA LEU A 78 62.43 -54.50 60.14
C LEU A 78 63.12 -55.87 60.07
N GLY A 79 63.86 -56.21 61.12
CA GLY A 79 64.73 -57.39 61.13
C GLY A 79 65.91 -57.25 60.17
N GLY A 80 66.53 -58.37 59.76
CA GLY A 80 67.71 -58.35 58.88
C GLY A 80 67.40 -58.03 57.41
N ASN A 81 66.22 -58.38 56.91
CA ASN A 81 65.98 -58.52 55.47
C ASN A 81 64.79 -57.71 54.89
N PHE A 82 64.05 -56.96 55.70
CA PHE A 82 62.91 -56.17 55.20
C PHE A 82 63.12 -54.68 55.46
N THR A 83 62.87 -53.85 54.45
CA THR A 83 62.81 -52.38 54.57
C THR A 83 61.45 -51.89 54.13
N TYR A 84 60.87 -50.93 54.85
CA TYR A 84 59.60 -50.31 54.53
C TYR A 84 59.69 -48.79 54.70
N LEU A 85 58.90 -48.04 53.94
CA LEU A 85 58.84 -46.58 54.03
C LEU A 85 57.79 -46.17 55.07
N SER A 86 58.16 -45.35 56.06
CA SER A 86 57.19 -44.81 57.01
C SER A 86 56.26 -43.79 56.35
N ALA A 87 55.06 -43.61 56.90
CA ALA A 87 54.18 -42.51 56.48
C ALA A 87 54.88 -41.14 56.63
N ARG A 88 54.57 -40.22 55.71
CA ARG A 88 55.01 -38.81 55.79
C ARG A 88 54.44 -38.17 57.06
N ARG A 89 55.22 -37.30 57.69
CA ARG A 89 54.85 -36.65 58.96
C ARG A 89 54.64 -35.15 58.74
N PRO A 90 53.45 -34.60 59.01
CA PRO A 90 53.25 -33.16 59.01
C PRO A 90 53.84 -32.55 60.29
N ILE A 91 54.55 -31.45 60.16
CA ILE A 91 55.07 -30.64 61.28
C ILE A 91 54.88 -29.15 60.97
N ARG A 92 54.75 -28.32 62.01
CA ARG A 92 54.91 -26.87 61.86
C ARG A 92 56.36 -26.50 62.13
N THR A 93 57.02 -25.92 61.13
CA THR A 93 58.40 -25.44 61.24
C THR A 93 58.63 -24.28 60.29
N THR A 94 59.83 -23.68 60.29
CA THR A 94 60.14 -22.60 59.35
C THR A 94 60.30 -23.14 57.91
N ALA A 95 60.01 -22.33 56.91
CA ALA A 95 60.20 -22.66 55.50
C ALA A 95 61.62 -23.17 55.21
N LYS A 96 62.63 -22.56 55.85
CA LYS A 96 64.03 -23.02 55.78
C LYS A 96 64.26 -24.38 56.41
N ASP A 97 63.75 -24.63 57.62
CA ASP A 97 63.91 -25.93 58.29
C ASP A 97 63.18 -27.05 57.50
N CYS A 98 62.01 -26.73 56.93
CA CYS A 98 61.30 -27.65 56.05
C CYS A 98 62.14 -28.02 54.81
N ALA A 99 62.71 -27.02 54.12
CA ALA A 99 63.53 -27.24 52.94
C ALA A 99 64.82 -28.04 53.25
N ILE A 100 65.51 -27.72 54.35
CA ILE A 100 66.72 -28.44 54.80
C ILE A 100 66.40 -29.93 55.02
N ARG A 101 65.22 -30.23 55.56
CA ARG A 101 64.78 -31.60 55.86
C ARG A 101 64.13 -32.31 54.68
N GLY A 102 64.15 -31.69 53.49
CA GLY A 102 63.57 -32.23 52.26
C GLY A 102 62.05 -32.32 52.28
N GLY A 103 61.39 -31.52 53.12
CA GLY A 103 59.93 -31.45 53.22
C GLY A 103 59.29 -30.56 52.15
N GLU A 104 58.01 -30.82 51.89
CA GLU A 104 57.18 -30.05 50.96
C GLU A 104 56.33 -29.03 51.72
N TYR A 105 56.26 -27.79 51.23
CA TYR A 105 55.43 -26.72 51.79
C TYR A 105 54.97 -25.73 50.70
N VAL A 106 53.91 -24.97 50.99
CA VAL A 106 53.41 -23.87 50.15
C VAL A 106 53.68 -22.56 50.87
N ALA A 107 54.39 -21.62 50.23
CA ALA A 107 54.82 -20.36 50.85
C ALA A 107 53.67 -19.37 51.12
N TYR A 108 52.54 -19.49 50.40
CA TYR A 108 51.41 -18.58 50.48
C TYR A 108 50.10 -19.36 50.50
N ASP A 109 49.35 -19.25 51.60
CA ASP A 109 47.99 -19.76 51.65
C ASP A 109 47.09 -18.88 50.76
N ARG A 110 46.53 -19.46 49.70
CA ARG A 110 45.58 -18.77 48.81
C ARG A 110 44.25 -18.43 49.51
N ALA A 111 44.03 -18.91 50.74
CA ALA A 111 42.79 -18.71 51.47
C ALA A 111 42.64 -17.33 52.15
N SER A 112 43.66 -16.46 52.12
CA SER A 112 43.56 -15.11 52.70
C SER A 112 43.65 -14.01 51.64
N TYR A 113 42.69 -13.08 51.66
CA TYR A 113 42.65 -11.92 50.78
C TYR A 113 43.87 -10.98 50.94
N ALA A 114 44.50 -10.96 52.12
CA ALA A 114 45.75 -10.22 52.33
C ALA A 114 46.91 -10.79 51.48
N THR A 115 46.94 -12.11 51.33
CA THR A 115 47.91 -12.82 50.50
C THR A 115 47.53 -12.74 49.03
N ALA A 116 46.23 -12.83 48.72
CA ALA A 116 45.70 -12.67 47.36
C ALA A 116 46.01 -11.28 46.79
N LEU A 117 45.92 -10.22 47.60
CA LEU A 117 46.29 -8.87 47.20
C LEU A 117 47.76 -8.79 46.74
N LYS A 118 48.69 -9.48 47.41
CA LYS A 118 50.11 -9.52 47.00
C LYS A 118 50.30 -10.17 45.62
N VAL A 119 49.40 -11.08 45.23
CA VAL A 119 49.44 -11.79 43.94
C VAL A 119 48.72 -11.00 42.84
N TRP A 120 47.54 -10.44 43.14
CA TRP A 120 46.73 -9.72 42.16
C TRP A 120 47.20 -8.29 41.91
N LEU A 121 47.83 -7.63 42.88
CA LEU A 121 48.31 -6.25 42.70
C LEU A 121 49.33 -6.12 41.57
N PRO A 122 50.36 -6.99 41.44
CA PRO A 122 51.25 -6.98 40.27
C PRO A 122 50.51 -7.22 38.94
N ALA A 123 49.56 -8.14 38.90
CA ALA A 123 48.78 -8.43 37.70
C ALA A 123 47.85 -7.26 37.30
N ALA A 124 47.22 -6.62 38.28
CA ALA A 124 46.42 -5.42 38.09
C ALA A 124 47.27 -4.25 37.58
N GLN A 125 48.50 -4.07 38.10
CA GLN A 125 49.45 -3.08 37.60
C GLN A 125 49.91 -3.37 36.17
N GLN A 126 49.99 -4.64 35.77
CA GLN A 126 50.32 -5.05 34.40
C GLN A 126 49.14 -4.92 33.42
N GLY A 127 47.96 -4.54 33.89
CA GLY A 127 46.83 -4.24 33.03
C GLY A 127 45.74 -5.31 32.97
N ASP A 128 45.81 -6.38 33.77
CA ASP A 128 44.79 -7.42 33.82
C ASP A 128 43.48 -6.88 34.44
N VAL A 129 42.42 -6.90 33.63
CA VAL A 129 41.11 -6.31 33.98
C VAL A 129 40.44 -7.05 35.15
N ASN A 130 40.59 -8.38 35.21
CA ASN A 130 40.00 -9.17 36.29
C ASN A 130 40.77 -8.93 37.60
N ALA A 131 42.09 -8.86 37.53
CA ALA A 131 42.92 -8.52 38.69
C ALA A 131 42.59 -7.11 39.21
N MET A 132 42.36 -6.12 38.33
CA MET A 132 41.92 -4.78 38.73
C MET A 132 40.57 -4.81 39.46
N ASN A 133 39.59 -5.59 38.98
CA ASN A 133 38.30 -5.77 39.66
C ASN A 133 38.49 -6.36 41.06
N TYR A 134 39.28 -7.44 41.20
CA TYR A 134 39.50 -8.09 42.49
C TYR A 134 40.26 -7.22 43.48
N VAL A 135 41.25 -6.46 43.01
CA VAL A 135 41.96 -5.48 43.85
C VAL A 135 41.02 -4.37 44.31
N GLY A 136 40.15 -3.87 43.42
CA GLY A 136 39.11 -2.91 43.77
C GLY A 136 38.16 -3.43 44.86
N GLU A 137 37.68 -4.67 44.73
CA GLU A 137 36.79 -5.31 45.71
C GLU A 137 37.47 -5.54 47.07
N ILE A 138 38.75 -5.95 47.06
CA ILE A 138 39.54 -6.07 48.30
C ILE A 138 39.59 -4.74 49.06
N TYR A 139 39.83 -3.63 48.35
CA TYR A 139 39.86 -2.30 48.97
C TYR A 139 38.47 -1.79 49.35
N GLU A 140 37.43 -2.08 48.56
CA GLU A 140 36.06 -1.68 48.87
C GLU A 140 35.55 -2.34 50.16
N GLN A 141 35.73 -3.66 50.26
CA GLN A 141 35.19 -4.46 51.35
C GLN A 141 36.16 -4.62 52.53
N GLY A 142 37.42 -4.21 52.38
CA GLY A 142 38.46 -4.39 53.39
C GLY A 142 38.81 -5.86 53.62
N LEU A 143 38.97 -6.63 52.55
CA LEU A 143 39.24 -8.06 52.64
C LEU A 143 40.73 -8.30 52.90
N GLY A 144 41.09 -8.56 54.16
CA GLY A 144 42.49 -8.79 54.56
C GLY A 144 43.35 -7.51 54.63
N VAL A 145 42.77 -6.34 54.35
CA VAL A 145 43.33 -5.00 54.54
C VAL A 145 42.23 -4.08 55.09
N GLN A 146 42.56 -2.89 55.58
CA GLN A 146 41.52 -1.93 55.94
C GLN A 146 40.80 -1.44 54.67
N PRO A 147 39.46 -1.24 54.71
CA PRO A 147 38.73 -0.66 53.58
C PRO A 147 39.31 0.70 53.18
N ASP A 148 39.55 0.88 51.88
CA ASP A 148 39.97 2.13 51.26
C ASP A 148 39.12 2.36 50.00
N TYR A 149 38.03 3.09 50.18
CA TYR A 149 37.09 3.37 49.10
C TYR A 149 37.70 4.25 48.01
N ALA A 150 38.69 5.09 48.30
CA ALA A 150 39.34 5.92 47.30
C ALA A 150 40.18 5.05 46.34
N LEU A 151 40.95 4.11 46.90
CA LEU A 151 41.67 3.12 46.08
C LEU A 151 40.72 2.20 45.31
N ALA A 152 39.60 1.81 45.91
CA ALA A 152 38.58 1.01 45.21
C ALA A 152 38.02 1.76 43.98
N VAL A 153 37.69 3.04 44.12
CA VAL A 153 37.25 3.90 43.00
C VAL A 153 38.31 3.95 41.90
N GLU A 154 39.59 4.13 42.25
CA GLU A 154 40.67 4.18 41.25
C GLU A 154 40.80 2.87 40.47
N TRP A 155 40.78 1.73 41.15
CA TRP A 155 40.91 0.41 40.51
C TRP A 155 39.69 0.04 39.67
N PHE A 156 38.48 0.31 40.17
CA PHE A 156 37.26 0.12 39.37
C PHE A 156 37.22 1.07 38.17
N THR A 157 37.64 2.33 38.30
CA THR A 157 37.71 3.25 37.16
C THR A 157 38.64 2.72 36.07
N LYS A 158 39.85 2.27 36.43
CA LYS A 158 40.81 1.66 35.48
C LYS A 158 40.24 0.42 34.79
N ALA A 159 39.53 -0.44 35.52
CA ALA A 159 38.90 -1.62 34.95
C ALA A 159 37.70 -1.27 34.05
N ALA A 160 36.89 -0.29 34.46
CA ALA A 160 35.74 0.20 33.70
C ALA A 160 36.16 0.86 32.38
N GLU A 161 37.24 1.63 32.37
CA GLU A 161 37.83 2.21 31.15
C GLU A 161 38.30 1.14 30.15
N LYS A 162 38.70 -0.03 30.66
CA LYS A 162 39.04 -1.21 29.85
C LYS A 162 37.83 -2.08 29.46
N GLY A 163 36.61 -1.62 29.74
CA GLY A 163 35.38 -2.30 29.32
C GLY A 163 34.83 -3.34 30.31
N SER A 164 35.30 -3.36 31.56
CA SER A 164 34.76 -4.25 32.59
C SER A 164 33.36 -3.80 33.03
N SER A 165 32.31 -4.51 32.60
CA SER A 165 30.94 -4.28 33.08
C SER A 165 30.82 -4.44 34.60
N THR A 166 31.56 -5.38 35.20
CA THR A 166 31.57 -5.60 36.66
C THR A 166 32.12 -4.38 37.40
N ALA A 167 33.22 -3.79 36.93
CA ALA A 167 33.74 -2.56 37.53
C ALA A 167 32.82 -1.37 37.31
N MET A 168 32.16 -1.26 36.15
CA MET A 168 31.17 -0.20 35.93
C MET A 168 30.00 -0.29 36.92
N ILE A 169 29.55 -1.51 37.25
CA ILE A 169 28.51 -1.72 38.29
C ILE A 169 29.04 -1.30 39.67
N ASN A 170 30.22 -1.78 40.07
CA ASN A 170 30.78 -1.47 41.38
C ASN A 170 31.05 0.04 41.53
N LEU A 171 31.56 0.70 40.48
CA LEU A 171 31.75 2.14 40.43
C LEU A 171 30.41 2.90 40.52
N GLY A 172 29.37 2.40 39.84
CA GLY A 172 28.01 2.92 39.98
C GLY A 172 27.52 2.90 41.44
N GLY A 173 27.75 1.79 42.15
CA GLY A 173 27.40 1.63 43.56
C GLY A 173 28.17 2.58 44.49
N LEU A 174 29.43 2.88 44.19
CA LEU A 174 30.23 3.84 44.95
C LEU A 174 29.72 5.29 44.76
N TYR A 175 29.31 5.67 43.55
CA TYR A 175 28.65 6.95 43.29
C TYR A 175 27.25 7.05 43.91
N GLU A 176 26.50 5.95 43.93
CA GLU A 176 25.17 5.88 44.55
C GLU A 176 25.21 6.05 46.06
N SER A 177 26.21 5.42 46.70
CA SER A 177 26.40 5.43 48.16
C SER A 177 27.30 6.56 48.69
N GLY A 178 28.00 7.28 47.80
CA GLY A 178 28.92 8.35 48.17
C GLY A 178 30.16 7.85 48.92
N LYS A 179 30.63 6.63 48.63
CA LYS A 179 31.79 6.01 49.28
C LYS A 179 33.03 6.19 48.42
N GLY A 180 34.04 6.91 48.92
CA GLY A 180 35.27 7.22 48.18
C GLY A 180 35.11 8.31 47.10
N VAL A 181 33.86 8.68 46.76
CA VAL A 181 33.47 9.77 45.85
C VAL A 181 32.26 10.52 46.43
N GLN A 182 32.02 11.75 45.98
CA GLN A 182 30.78 12.46 46.31
C GLN A 182 29.58 11.73 45.71
N GLN A 183 28.50 11.61 46.49
CA GLN A 183 27.27 10.97 46.05
C GLN A 183 26.69 11.69 44.81
N ASP A 184 26.50 10.95 43.72
CA ASP A 184 25.97 11.47 42.46
C ASP A 184 25.17 10.36 41.74
N MET A 185 23.83 10.46 41.86
CA MET A 185 22.90 9.52 41.23
C MET A 185 22.97 9.55 39.69
N THR A 186 23.34 10.68 39.09
CA THR A 186 23.45 10.81 37.64
C THR A 186 24.67 10.04 37.13
N GLN A 187 25.80 10.15 37.84
CA GLN A 187 27.01 9.38 37.54
C GLN A 187 26.78 7.88 37.79
N ALA A 188 26.11 7.50 38.87
CA ALA A 188 25.77 6.11 39.16
C ALA A 188 24.96 5.47 38.01
N MET A 189 23.87 6.12 37.59
CA MET A 189 23.05 5.66 36.46
C MET A 189 23.82 5.62 35.15
N ASN A 190 24.72 6.58 34.91
CA ASN A 190 25.56 6.56 33.70
C ASN A 190 26.49 5.35 33.67
N TRP A 191 27.07 4.97 34.81
CA TRP A 191 27.90 3.77 34.91
C TRP A 191 27.08 2.48 34.78
N TYR A 192 25.92 2.39 35.43
CA TYR A 192 25.01 1.25 35.27
C TYR A 192 24.52 1.08 33.82
N ARG A 193 24.21 2.19 33.13
CA ARG A 193 23.84 2.16 31.71
C ARG A 193 24.99 1.69 30.83
N LYS A 194 26.21 2.19 31.07
CA LYS A 194 27.38 1.73 30.33
C LYS A 194 27.60 0.23 30.54
N ALA A 195 27.40 -0.25 31.77
CA ALA A 195 27.50 -1.67 32.09
C ALA A 195 26.47 -2.54 31.36
N SER A 196 25.24 -2.03 31.15
CA SER A 196 24.16 -2.73 30.46
C SER A 196 24.26 -2.72 28.92
N GLY A 197 25.24 -2.00 28.36
CA GLY A 197 25.45 -1.89 26.92
C GLY A 197 24.41 -1.03 26.19
N VAL A 198 23.52 -0.35 26.92
CA VAL A 198 22.50 0.53 26.33
C VAL A 198 23.12 1.89 26.00
N THR A 199 23.54 2.08 24.75
CA THR A 199 24.17 3.34 24.29
C THR A 199 23.19 4.37 23.74
N THR A 200 21.94 3.98 23.44
CA THR A 200 20.98 4.81 22.66
C THR A 200 19.70 5.20 23.42
N GLY A 201 19.70 5.13 24.75
CA GLY A 201 18.57 5.58 25.58
C GLY A 201 18.84 6.91 26.28
N THR A 202 17.98 7.91 26.08
CA THR A 202 17.90 9.12 26.91
C THR A 202 17.33 8.70 28.26
N LEU A 203 18.19 8.63 29.29
CA LEU A 203 17.75 8.45 30.67
C LEU A 203 17.19 9.78 31.16
N GLU A 204 15.88 9.84 31.34
CA GLU A 204 15.20 10.99 31.94
C GLU A 204 14.83 10.65 33.38
N LEU A 205 15.34 11.42 34.33
CA LEU A 205 14.88 11.38 35.73
C LEU A 205 13.52 12.06 35.78
N VAL A 206 12.45 11.27 35.78
CA VAL A 206 11.09 11.80 35.88
C VAL A 206 10.69 11.85 37.36
N THR A 207 10.49 13.05 37.89
CA THR A 207 9.98 13.24 39.25
C THR A 207 8.46 13.04 39.30
N GLU A 208 7.89 12.81 40.49
CA GLU A 208 6.42 12.75 40.68
C GLU A 208 5.72 14.04 40.20
N GLU A 209 6.37 15.19 40.33
CA GLU A 209 5.86 16.47 39.83
C GLU A 209 5.80 16.50 38.29
N ASP A 210 6.83 15.97 37.63
CA ASP A 210 6.85 15.85 36.16
C ASP A 210 5.77 14.89 35.65
N GLN A 211 5.55 13.78 36.37
CA GLN A 211 4.44 12.87 36.05
C GLN A 211 3.08 13.53 36.26
N ALA A 212 2.91 14.37 37.28
CA ALA A 212 1.68 15.12 37.50
C ALA A 212 1.42 16.13 36.37
N LYS A 213 2.45 16.87 35.93
CA LYS A 213 2.35 17.79 34.77
C LYS A 213 1.99 17.06 33.48
N ARG A 214 2.60 15.90 33.23
CA ARG A 214 2.29 15.06 32.06
C ARG A 214 0.85 14.56 32.08
N ARG A 215 0.34 14.15 33.24
CA ARG A 215 -1.06 13.74 33.41
C ARG A 215 -2.03 14.89 33.15
N ALA A 216 -1.79 16.07 33.73
CA ALA A 216 -2.61 17.25 33.51
C ALA A 216 -2.63 17.68 32.03
N ALA A 217 -1.48 17.65 31.36
CA ALA A 217 -1.39 17.93 29.93
C ALA A 217 -2.16 16.89 29.09
N ALA A 218 -2.10 15.60 29.46
CA ALA A 218 -2.86 14.56 28.78
C ALA A 218 -4.37 14.76 28.94
N GLU A 219 -4.85 15.09 30.15
CA GLU A 219 -6.26 15.41 30.40
C GLU A 219 -6.73 16.63 29.59
N GLU A 220 -5.89 17.67 29.50
CA GLU A 220 -6.20 18.84 28.68
C GLU A 220 -6.28 18.51 27.18
N THR A 221 -5.36 17.68 26.67
CA THR A 221 -5.41 17.26 25.26
C THR A 221 -6.66 16.46 24.93
N GLU A 222 -7.14 15.63 25.86
CA GLU A 222 -8.35 14.84 25.66
C GLU A 222 -9.60 15.73 25.68
N ARG A 223 -9.64 16.72 26.58
CA ARG A 223 -10.70 17.74 26.60
C ARG A 223 -10.76 18.51 25.28
N LEU A 224 -9.62 18.96 24.77
CA LEU A 224 -9.53 19.68 23.50
C LEU A 224 -9.94 18.80 22.31
N ARG A 225 -9.60 17.50 22.31
CA ARG A 225 -10.07 16.56 21.30
C ARG A 225 -11.59 16.45 21.28
N GLY A 226 -12.21 16.28 22.44
CA GLY A 226 -13.68 16.24 22.54
C GLY A 226 -14.35 17.51 22.01
N GLU A 227 -13.75 18.68 22.25
CA GLU A 227 -14.25 19.93 21.70
C GLU A 227 -14.10 20.02 20.18
N VAL A 228 -12.98 19.57 19.62
CA VAL A 228 -12.76 19.50 18.17
C VAL A 228 -13.78 18.57 17.50
N GLU A 229 -14.08 17.42 18.09
CA GLU A 229 -15.10 16.50 17.57
C GLU A 229 -16.49 17.13 17.60
N ARG A 230 -16.85 17.80 18.70
CA ARG A 230 -18.10 18.55 18.81
C ARG A 230 -18.22 19.63 17.72
N LEU A 231 -17.15 20.40 17.50
CA LEU A 231 -17.11 21.44 16.47
C LEU A 231 -17.18 20.86 15.05
N ARG A 232 -16.54 19.71 14.79
CA ARG A 232 -16.66 19.00 13.51
C ARG A 232 -18.10 18.55 13.26
N GLY A 233 -18.77 17.99 14.26
CA GLY A 233 -20.18 17.63 14.15
C GLY A 233 -21.08 18.84 13.84
N GLN A 234 -20.83 20.00 14.46
CA GLN A 234 -21.53 21.24 14.12
C GLN A 234 -21.27 21.67 12.67
N LEU A 235 -20.02 21.60 12.20
CA LEU A 235 -19.66 21.96 10.83
C LEU A 235 -20.34 21.06 9.79
N ASP A 236 -20.44 19.76 10.06
CA ASP A 236 -21.07 18.81 9.15
C ASP A 236 -22.60 19.03 9.08
N ASN A 237 -23.24 19.36 10.21
CA ASN A 237 -24.64 19.76 10.23
C ASN A 237 -24.87 21.03 9.40
N THR A 238 -24.06 22.07 9.59
CA THR A 238 -24.17 23.32 8.81
C THR A 238 -23.90 23.09 7.32
N ARG A 239 -22.98 22.19 6.96
CA ARG A 239 -22.74 21.79 5.56
C ARG A 239 -23.94 21.09 4.95
N ALA A 240 -24.60 20.21 5.71
CA ALA A 240 -25.82 19.53 5.27
C ALA A 240 -26.95 20.55 5.03
N GLU A 241 -27.16 21.49 5.97
CA GLU A 241 -28.12 22.59 5.81
C GLU A 241 -27.82 23.44 4.57
N LEU A 242 -26.56 23.80 4.34
CA LEU A 242 -26.15 24.57 3.17
C LEU A 242 -26.39 23.79 1.86
N SER A 243 -26.12 22.49 1.85
CA SER A 243 -26.39 21.63 0.69
C SER A 243 -27.88 21.57 0.37
N GLN A 244 -28.72 21.47 1.41
CA GLN A 244 -30.17 21.49 1.25
C GLN A 244 -30.64 22.82 0.66
N GLN A 245 -30.18 23.95 1.19
CA GLN A 245 -30.51 25.29 0.67
C GLN A 245 -30.05 25.47 -0.78
N LYS A 246 -28.87 24.98 -1.16
CA LYS A 246 -28.41 25.00 -2.56
C LYS A 246 -29.33 24.21 -3.47
N SER A 247 -29.71 23.00 -3.07
CA SER A 247 -30.62 22.16 -3.87
C SER A 247 -32.00 22.81 -4.04
N GLU A 248 -32.48 23.54 -3.04
CA GLU A 248 -33.75 24.27 -3.09
C GLU A 248 -33.65 25.50 -4.01
N LEU A 249 -32.53 26.22 -3.96
CA LEU A 249 -32.24 27.32 -4.87
C LEU A 249 -32.14 26.86 -6.34
N ASP A 250 -31.50 25.72 -6.59
CA ASP A 250 -31.38 25.17 -7.94
C ASP A 250 -32.75 24.75 -8.50
N ARG A 251 -33.60 24.10 -7.68
CA ARG A 251 -35.00 23.82 -8.07
C ARG A 251 -35.79 25.10 -8.35
N SER A 252 -35.62 26.13 -7.54
CA SER A 252 -36.29 27.42 -7.75
C SER A 252 -35.82 28.09 -9.06
N ARG A 253 -34.52 28.01 -9.38
CA ARG A 253 -33.95 28.50 -10.65
C ARG A 253 -34.49 27.73 -11.85
N GLU A 254 -34.54 26.40 -11.79
CA GLU A 254 -35.11 25.57 -12.85
C GLU A 254 -36.58 25.91 -13.10
N ALA A 255 -37.37 26.07 -12.03
CA ALA A 255 -38.77 26.50 -12.14
C ALA A 255 -38.90 27.88 -12.80
N LEU A 256 -38.02 28.83 -12.47
CA LEU A 256 -37.98 30.15 -13.10
C LEU A 256 -37.60 30.07 -14.59
N TYR A 257 -36.63 29.24 -14.95
CA TYR A 257 -36.25 29.04 -16.35
C TYR A 257 -37.39 28.40 -17.16
N GLY A 258 -38.07 27.40 -16.59
CA GLY A 258 -39.27 26.80 -17.18
C GLY A 258 -40.37 27.83 -17.42
N ALA A 259 -40.75 28.59 -16.38
CA ALA A 259 -41.74 29.65 -16.49
C ALA A 259 -41.35 30.74 -17.51
N ARG A 260 -40.05 31.06 -17.64
CA ARG A 260 -39.57 32.02 -18.63
C ARG A 260 -39.64 31.47 -20.05
N ALA A 261 -39.35 30.18 -20.23
CA ALA A 261 -39.48 29.50 -21.53
C ALA A 261 -40.94 29.45 -21.97
N GLU A 262 -41.86 29.10 -21.07
CA GLU A 262 -43.31 29.14 -21.32
C GLU A 262 -43.79 30.54 -21.69
N LEU A 263 -43.35 31.58 -20.97
CA LEU A 263 -43.67 32.97 -21.29
C LEU A 263 -43.17 33.38 -22.68
N ASN A 264 -41.95 32.96 -23.06
CA ASN A 264 -41.39 33.25 -24.37
C ASN A 264 -42.11 32.48 -25.49
N ALA A 265 -42.49 31.22 -25.25
CA ALA A 265 -43.30 30.42 -26.16
C ALA A 265 -44.66 31.07 -26.39
N ALA A 266 -45.37 31.46 -25.32
CA ALA A 266 -46.64 32.16 -25.40
C ALA A 266 -46.55 33.49 -26.18
N LYS A 267 -45.47 34.26 -26.01
CA LYS A 267 -45.20 35.47 -26.81
C LYS A 267 -44.94 35.17 -28.28
N SER A 268 -44.16 34.14 -28.57
CA SER A 268 -43.92 33.67 -29.94
C SER A 268 -45.23 33.22 -30.60
N ASP A 269 -46.08 32.49 -29.88
CA ASP A 269 -47.36 32.01 -30.40
C ASP A 269 -48.34 33.16 -30.62
N GLN A 270 -48.33 34.19 -29.76
CA GLN A 270 -49.07 35.44 -30.01
C GLN A 270 -48.58 36.15 -31.28
N GLN A 271 -47.26 36.22 -31.51
CA GLN A 271 -46.69 36.83 -32.72
C GLN A 271 -47.02 36.02 -33.98
N LYS A 272 -46.95 34.68 -33.89
CA LYS A 272 -47.34 33.77 -34.98
C LYS A 272 -48.83 33.88 -35.28
N ALA A 273 -49.69 34.00 -34.26
CA ALA A 273 -51.13 34.21 -34.45
C ALA A 273 -51.42 35.53 -35.15
N ALA A 274 -50.73 36.62 -34.78
CA ALA A 274 -50.85 37.91 -35.46
C ALA A 274 -50.36 37.84 -36.92
N ALA A 275 -49.22 37.17 -37.18
CA ALA A 275 -48.70 36.96 -38.53
C ALA A 275 -49.61 36.04 -39.38
N ALA A 276 -50.19 35.01 -38.76
CA ALA A 276 -51.16 34.12 -39.39
C ALA A 276 -52.44 34.88 -39.76
N GLN A 277 -52.95 35.77 -38.90
CA GLN A 277 -54.09 36.63 -39.22
C GLN A 277 -53.81 37.56 -40.41
N GLN A 278 -52.62 38.17 -40.48
CA GLN A 278 -52.22 38.97 -41.64
C GLN A 278 -52.11 38.14 -42.92
N ARG A 279 -51.61 36.89 -42.80
CA ARG A 279 -51.49 35.97 -43.94
C ARG A 279 -52.83 35.42 -44.38
N ILE A 280 -53.76 35.17 -43.47
CA ILE A 280 -55.15 34.81 -43.78
C ILE A 280 -55.81 35.96 -44.54
N ALA A 281 -55.71 37.20 -44.07
CA ALA A 281 -56.26 38.35 -44.80
C ALA A 281 -55.64 38.54 -46.21
N ALA A 282 -54.33 38.26 -46.36
CA ALA A 282 -53.66 38.30 -47.66
C ALA A 282 -54.08 37.13 -48.57
N LEU A 283 -54.28 35.94 -48.00
CA LEU A 283 -54.76 34.75 -48.71
C LEU A 283 -56.23 34.87 -49.09
N GLU A 284 -57.09 35.46 -48.26
CA GLU A 284 -58.49 35.77 -48.61
C GLU A 284 -58.55 36.70 -49.81
N LYS A 285 -57.67 37.72 -49.86
CA LYS A 285 -57.52 38.59 -51.02
C LYS A 285 -57.01 37.84 -52.26
N GLN A 286 -56.01 36.98 -52.11
CA GLN A 286 -55.51 36.14 -53.20
C GLN A 286 -56.52 35.12 -53.68
N ILE A 287 -57.33 34.54 -52.79
CA ILE A 287 -58.40 33.59 -53.13
C ILE A 287 -59.49 34.33 -53.90
N ALA A 288 -59.87 35.54 -53.52
CA ALA A 288 -60.80 36.36 -54.32
C ALA A 288 -60.27 36.67 -55.73
N ASP A 289 -58.97 37.01 -55.85
CA ASP A 289 -58.32 37.23 -57.15
C ASP A 289 -58.17 35.92 -57.95
N GLN A 290 -57.99 34.78 -57.26
CA GLN A 290 -57.89 33.46 -57.85
C GLN A 290 -59.23 32.88 -58.27
N GLU A 291 -60.32 33.11 -57.54
CA GLU A 291 -61.68 32.71 -57.94
C GLU A 291 -62.07 33.41 -59.26
N LEU A 292 -61.71 34.69 -59.42
CA LEU A 292 -61.86 35.42 -60.69
C LEU A 292 -61.06 34.81 -61.85
N THR A 293 -59.90 34.19 -61.59
CA THR A 293 -59.07 33.54 -62.62
C THR A 293 -59.40 32.06 -62.81
N VAL A 294 -59.92 31.38 -61.78
CA VAL A 294 -60.44 30.01 -61.84
C VAL A 294 -61.76 29.99 -62.60
N ASP A 295 -62.66 30.97 -62.43
CA ASP A 295 -63.86 31.08 -63.27
C ASP A 295 -63.50 31.34 -64.75
N ALA A 296 -62.44 32.12 -65.00
CA ALA A 296 -61.92 32.34 -66.36
C ALA A 296 -61.23 31.10 -66.97
N THR A 297 -60.58 30.27 -66.16
CA THR A 297 -59.86 29.06 -66.62
C THR A 297 -60.73 27.80 -66.61
N ARG A 298 -61.79 27.72 -65.81
CA ARG A 298 -62.78 26.64 -65.81
C ARG A 298 -63.58 26.62 -67.11
N ALA A 299 -63.85 27.78 -67.69
CA ALA A 299 -64.40 27.92 -69.05
C ALA A 299 -63.47 27.34 -70.15
N GLU A 300 -62.15 27.33 -69.91
CA GLU A 300 -61.12 26.82 -70.83
C GLU A 300 -60.80 25.33 -70.58
N SER A 301 -60.92 24.87 -69.33
CA SER A 301 -60.52 23.53 -68.86
C SER A 301 -61.58 22.44 -69.06
N ASP A 302 -62.87 22.81 -69.10
CA ASP A 302 -63.97 21.89 -69.43
C ASP A 302 -63.85 21.32 -70.87
N LYS A 303 -63.00 21.92 -71.72
CA LYS A 303 -62.64 21.40 -73.05
C LYS A 303 -61.50 20.38 -73.07
N VAL A 304 -60.66 20.30 -72.02
CA VAL A 304 -59.39 19.55 -72.05
C VAL A 304 -59.40 18.33 -71.13
N LEU A 305 -60.32 18.27 -70.16
CA LEU A 305 -60.46 17.15 -69.22
C LEU A 305 -61.32 15.97 -69.72
N ALA A 306 -61.48 15.81 -71.04
CA ALA A 306 -62.12 14.65 -71.66
C ALA A 306 -61.12 13.59 -72.15
N LEU A 307 -59.80 13.77 -71.96
CA LEU A 307 -58.81 13.07 -72.77
C LEU A 307 -57.73 12.24 -72.08
N MET A 308 -57.52 12.27 -70.75
CA MET A 308 -56.42 11.47 -70.17
C MET A 308 -56.74 10.96 -68.76
N GLY A 309 -57.13 9.69 -68.68
CA GLY A 309 -57.12 8.89 -67.45
C GLY A 309 -55.86 8.04 -67.39
N VAL A 310 -55.10 8.14 -66.30
CA VAL A 310 -54.03 7.18 -65.98
C VAL A 310 -54.07 6.85 -64.48
N ASP A 311 -54.28 5.57 -64.24
CA ASP A 311 -54.23 4.82 -63.00
C ASP A 311 -52.77 4.47 -62.64
N MET A 312 -52.40 4.57 -61.36
CA MET A 312 -51.13 4.07 -60.85
C MET A 312 -51.37 3.06 -59.72
N SER A 313 -51.15 1.78 -60.01
CA SER A 313 -51.16 0.72 -59.01
C SER A 313 -50.28 -0.46 -59.43
N LEU A 314 -49.00 -0.49 -59.00
CA LEU A 314 -48.17 -1.71 -59.07
C LEU A 314 -47.13 -1.73 -57.94
N ARG A 315 -47.26 -2.69 -57.01
CA ARG A 315 -46.14 -3.38 -56.34
C ARG A 315 -46.65 -4.62 -55.59
N GLY A 316 -46.31 -5.80 -56.12
CA GLY A 316 -46.69 -7.11 -55.55
C GLY A 316 -45.73 -7.61 -54.45
N PRO A 317 -46.09 -8.72 -53.76
CA PRO A 317 -45.36 -9.25 -52.61
C PRO A 317 -44.03 -9.92 -52.96
N ALA A 318 -43.06 -9.85 -52.05
CA ALA A 318 -41.79 -10.56 -52.12
C ALA A 318 -41.96 -12.07 -51.80
N PRO A 319 -41.11 -12.96 -52.35
CA PRO A 319 -41.21 -14.41 -52.14
C PRO A 319 -40.91 -14.84 -50.69
N ALA A 320 -41.54 -15.95 -50.27
CA ALA A 320 -41.37 -16.58 -48.95
C ALA A 320 -39.92 -17.03 -48.71
N GLY A 321 -39.40 -16.86 -47.48
CA GLY A 321 -38.01 -17.17 -47.12
C GLY A 321 -36.99 -16.04 -47.35
N THR A 322 -37.43 -14.84 -47.75
CA THR A 322 -36.54 -13.68 -47.90
C THR A 322 -36.09 -13.15 -46.54
N GLN A 323 -34.77 -13.06 -46.32
CA GLN A 323 -34.21 -12.42 -45.10
C GLN A 323 -34.66 -10.96 -45.02
N PRO A 324 -35.23 -10.51 -43.88
CA PRO A 324 -35.62 -9.12 -43.70
C PRO A 324 -34.37 -8.22 -43.69
N LYS A 325 -34.38 -7.13 -44.45
CA LYS A 325 -33.33 -6.10 -44.43
C LYS A 325 -33.85 -4.87 -43.69
N ILE A 326 -33.04 -4.34 -42.78
CA ILE A 326 -33.28 -3.07 -42.10
C ILE A 326 -32.34 -2.04 -42.72
N GLN A 327 -32.89 -0.96 -43.26
CA GLN A 327 -32.12 0.17 -43.80
C GLN A 327 -32.37 1.39 -42.93
N LEU A 328 -31.36 1.85 -42.20
CA LEU A 328 -31.44 3.08 -41.42
C LEU A 328 -31.30 4.30 -42.33
N ILE A 329 -32.23 5.25 -42.21
CA ILE A 329 -32.24 6.54 -42.93
C ILE A 329 -31.66 7.63 -42.01
N ALA A 330 -32.06 7.63 -40.74
CA ALA A 330 -31.51 8.46 -39.68
C ALA A 330 -31.50 7.67 -38.36
N PRO A 331 -30.44 7.76 -37.53
CA PRO A 331 -29.27 8.62 -37.67
C PRO A 331 -28.21 8.08 -38.65
N LYS A 332 -27.29 8.95 -39.07
CA LYS A 332 -26.07 8.50 -39.76
C LYS A 332 -25.16 7.80 -38.77
N LEU A 333 -24.88 6.54 -39.02
CA LEU A 333 -23.98 5.74 -38.20
C LEU A 333 -22.53 5.96 -38.61
N VAL A 334 -21.66 6.13 -37.62
CA VAL A 334 -20.21 6.23 -37.78
C VAL A 334 -19.58 5.07 -37.03
N ALA A 335 -18.63 4.38 -37.65
CA ALA A 335 -17.84 3.37 -36.94
C ALA A 335 -16.97 4.05 -35.88
N THR A 336 -17.14 3.66 -34.62
CA THR A 336 -16.28 4.12 -33.53
C THR A 336 -14.94 3.40 -33.54
N ARG A 337 -13.99 3.87 -32.72
CA ARG A 337 -12.68 3.22 -32.53
C ARG A 337 -12.80 1.79 -32.00
N SER A 338 -13.88 1.48 -31.28
CA SER A 338 -14.18 0.14 -30.79
C SER A 338 -14.84 -0.75 -31.86
N GLY A 339 -15.04 -0.27 -33.10
CA GLY A 339 -15.72 -1.02 -34.16
C GLY A 339 -17.24 -1.10 -34.00
N VAL A 340 -17.79 -0.50 -32.94
CA VAL A 340 -19.24 -0.39 -32.72
C VAL A 340 -19.77 0.75 -33.59
N LEU A 341 -20.87 0.53 -34.30
CA LEU A 341 -21.57 1.61 -35.01
C LEU A 341 -22.20 2.56 -33.99
N ALA A 342 -21.90 3.85 -34.08
CA ALA A 342 -22.47 4.86 -33.19
C ALA A 342 -23.14 6.01 -33.94
N ALA A 343 -24.15 6.56 -33.29
CA ALA A 343 -24.84 7.77 -33.68
C ALA A 343 -24.45 8.89 -32.69
N PRO A 344 -23.62 9.87 -33.10
CA PRO A 344 -23.19 10.95 -32.21
C PRO A 344 -24.34 11.92 -31.93
N LEU A 345 -24.53 12.28 -30.66
CA LEU A 345 -25.50 13.26 -30.20
C LEU A 345 -24.83 14.64 -30.07
N LEU A 346 -25.18 15.55 -30.97
CA LEU A 346 -24.62 16.92 -31.01
C LEU A 346 -25.22 17.86 -29.94
N ALA A 347 -26.37 17.52 -29.35
CA ALA A 347 -27.06 18.33 -28.34
C ALA A 347 -27.87 17.46 -27.39
N ALA A 348 -28.02 17.87 -26.12
CA ALA A 348 -28.84 17.18 -25.14
C ALA A 348 -30.34 17.30 -25.49
N VAL A 349 -30.84 16.34 -26.26
CA VAL A 349 -32.26 16.19 -26.57
C VAL A 349 -32.90 15.13 -25.65
N PRO A 350 -34.17 15.31 -25.25
CA PRO A 350 -34.86 14.38 -24.36
C PRO A 350 -35.24 13.06 -25.04
N SER A 351 -35.48 13.08 -26.35
CA SER A 351 -35.76 11.91 -27.18
C SER A 351 -34.92 11.93 -28.46
N TYR A 352 -34.65 10.74 -29.00
CA TYR A 352 -33.85 10.56 -30.21
C TYR A 352 -34.63 9.80 -31.26
N GLN A 353 -34.79 10.40 -32.43
CA GLN A 353 -35.62 9.85 -33.49
C GLN A 353 -34.81 8.91 -34.39
N VAL A 354 -35.31 7.67 -34.54
CA VAL A 354 -34.77 6.67 -35.45
C VAL A 354 -35.75 6.48 -36.60
N ILE A 355 -35.26 6.70 -37.81
CA ILE A 355 -36.01 6.58 -39.06
C ILE A 355 -35.33 5.50 -39.90
N GLY A 356 -36.11 4.52 -40.34
CA GLY A 356 -35.59 3.46 -41.19
C GLY A 356 -36.66 2.82 -42.02
N ARG A 357 -36.24 1.87 -42.86
CA ARG A 357 -37.12 1.07 -43.70
C ARG A 357 -36.83 -0.40 -43.50
N VAL A 358 -37.87 -1.22 -43.41
CA VAL A 358 -37.79 -2.67 -43.34
C VAL A 358 -38.32 -3.27 -44.64
N TYR A 359 -37.58 -4.21 -45.19
CA TYR A 359 -37.97 -4.93 -46.40
C TYR A 359 -37.84 -6.44 -46.21
N PRO A 360 -38.85 -7.28 -46.51
CA PRO A 360 -40.18 -6.92 -47.02
C PRO A 360 -41.15 -6.53 -45.91
N ALA A 361 -41.85 -5.40 -46.07
CA ALA A 361 -42.82 -4.88 -45.09
C ALA A 361 -44.03 -5.80 -44.88
N GLN A 362 -44.51 -6.42 -45.96
CA GLN A 362 -45.73 -7.23 -45.98
C GLN A 362 -45.58 -8.56 -45.21
N SER A 363 -44.36 -9.07 -45.08
CA SER A 363 -44.04 -10.30 -44.34
C SER A 363 -43.64 -10.04 -42.89
N LEU A 364 -43.70 -8.79 -42.41
CA LEU A 364 -43.23 -8.41 -41.09
C LEU A 364 -44.21 -8.84 -40.00
N LYS A 365 -43.76 -9.75 -39.13
CA LYS A 365 -44.50 -10.21 -37.95
C LYS A 365 -44.36 -9.22 -36.81
N ALA A 366 -43.14 -8.73 -36.55
CA ALA A 366 -42.81 -7.80 -35.47
C ALA A 366 -41.59 -6.95 -35.86
N LEU A 367 -41.56 -5.70 -35.39
CA LEU A 367 -40.37 -4.84 -35.43
C LEU A 367 -40.06 -4.40 -34.01
N LYS A 368 -39.09 -5.05 -33.38
CA LYS A 368 -38.73 -4.76 -32.00
C LYS A 368 -37.57 -3.77 -31.95
N ILE A 369 -37.68 -2.75 -31.09
CA ILE A 369 -36.54 -1.92 -30.69
C ILE A 369 -36.37 -2.05 -29.18
N ASN A 370 -35.20 -2.49 -28.72
CA ASN A 370 -34.91 -2.74 -27.30
C ASN A 370 -36.04 -3.52 -26.59
N ASP A 371 -36.45 -4.63 -27.22
CA ASP A 371 -37.51 -5.56 -26.78
C ASP A 371 -38.96 -5.04 -26.79
N ARG A 372 -39.20 -3.77 -27.17
CA ARG A 372 -40.55 -3.23 -27.40
C ARG A 372 -40.95 -3.37 -28.87
N ASP A 373 -42.14 -3.88 -29.12
CA ASP A 373 -42.66 -4.04 -30.49
C ASP A 373 -43.28 -2.73 -31.00
N PHE A 374 -42.88 -2.33 -32.20
CA PHE A 374 -43.30 -1.11 -32.89
C PHE A 374 -43.92 -1.40 -34.26
N LYS A 375 -44.39 -2.63 -34.50
CA LYS A 375 -45.04 -3.01 -35.76
C LYS A 375 -46.10 -2.00 -36.23
N GLU A 376 -46.90 -1.48 -35.31
CA GLU A 376 -48.00 -0.53 -35.62
C GLU A 376 -47.50 0.82 -36.15
N LYS A 377 -46.21 1.14 -35.96
CA LYS A 377 -45.56 2.35 -36.47
C LYS A 377 -44.84 2.14 -37.81
N VAL A 378 -45.00 0.97 -38.43
CA VAL A 378 -44.45 0.66 -39.75
C VAL A 378 -45.55 0.82 -40.80
N ASP A 379 -45.31 1.64 -41.83
CA ASP A 379 -46.27 1.83 -42.91
C ASP A 379 -46.28 0.68 -43.93
N ALA A 380 -47.19 0.75 -44.90
CA ALA A 380 -47.34 -0.26 -45.96
C ALA A 380 -46.09 -0.40 -46.86
N ASP A 381 -45.25 0.64 -46.91
CA ASP A 381 -43.99 0.68 -47.66
C ASP A 381 -42.78 0.21 -46.83
N GLY A 382 -42.99 -0.08 -45.54
CA GLY A 382 -41.97 -0.54 -44.60
C GLY A 382 -41.22 0.58 -43.89
N LEU A 383 -41.60 1.84 -44.06
CA LEU A 383 -40.99 2.97 -43.37
C LEU A 383 -41.46 3.02 -41.92
N PHE A 384 -40.53 3.31 -41.00
CA PHE A 384 -40.84 3.51 -39.59
C PHE A 384 -40.13 4.76 -39.06
N GLN A 385 -40.78 5.41 -38.10
CA GLN A 385 -40.27 6.58 -37.39
C GLN A 385 -40.60 6.41 -35.91
N ILE A 386 -39.56 6.28 -35.09
CA ILE A 386 -39.69 5.92 -33.66
C ILE A 386 -38.85 6.89 -32.84
N ASP A 387 -39.48 7.52 -31.84
CA ASP A 387 -38.79 8.34 -30.86
C ASP A 387 -38.36 7.45 -29.68
N LEU A 388 -37.06 7.41 -29.42
CA LEU A 388 -36.46 6.66 -28.32
C LEU A 388 -36.15 7.58 -27.15
N ASP A 389 -36.53 7.15 -25.95
CA ASP A 389 -36.11 7.79 -24.70
C ASP A 389 -34.61 7.53 -24.48
N LEU A 390 -33.85 8.59 -24.24
CA LEU A 390 -32.41 8.48 -24.01
C LEU A 390 -32.09 8.20 -22.55
N ALA A 391 -31.19 7.26 -22.29
CA ALA A 391 -30.65 7.02 -20.96
C ALA A 391 -29.77 8.20 -20.49
N SER A 392 -29.37 8.23 -19.21
CA SER A 392 -28.46 9.25 -18.68
C SER A 392 -27.03 9.18 -19.29
N GLY A 393 -26.68 8.06 -19.93
CA GLY A 393 -25.41 7.84 -20.63
C GLY A 393 -25.60 7.39 -22.09
N ASP A 394 -24.61 6.68 -22.62
CA ASP A 394 -24.72 6.09 -23.97
C ASP A 394 -25.89 5.10 -24.00
N THR A 395 -26.70 5.18 -25.05
CA THR A 395 -27.95 4.42 -25.17
C THR A 395 -27.80 3.35 -26.25
N PRO A 396 -27.72 2.06 -25.91
CA PRO A 396 -27.69 0.99 -26.91
C PRO A 396 -29.06 0.87 -27.59
N VAL A 397 -29.05 0.67 -28.89
CA VAL A 397 -30.24 0.49 -29.72
C VAL A 397 -30.08 -0.78 -30.54
N GLU A 398 -30.98 -1.73 -30.32
CA GLU A 398 -31.09 -2.96 -31.08
C GLU A 398 -32.44 -2.99 -31.79
N ILE A 399 -32.41 -3.09 -33.12
CA ILE A 399 -33.58 -3.18 -33.99
C ILE A 399 -33.65 -4.60 -34.54
N GLN A 400 -34.71 -5.32 -34.20
CA GLN A 400 -34.96 -6.67 -34.68
C GLN A 400 -36.22 -6.69 -35.55
N ALA A 401 -36.06 -7.05 -36.82
CA ALA A 401 -37.16 -7.34 -37.73
C ALA A 401 -37.41 -8.84 -37.78
N ILE A 402 -38.63 -9.29 -37.51
CA ILE A 402 -39.04 -10.70 -37.50
C ILE A 402 -40.10 -10.91 -38.56
N THR A 403 -39.91 -11.85 -39.48
CA THR A 403 -40.92 -12.21 -40.49
C THR A 403 -41.92 -13.24 -39.97
N ASN A 404 -43.03 -13.43 -40.69
CA ASN A 404 -44.03 -14.44 -40.36
C ASN A 404 -43.46 -15.87 -40.31
N ASP A 405 -42.40 -16.12 -41.08
CA ASP A 405 -41.69 -17.40 -41.17
C ASP A 405 -40.69 -17.62 -40.01
N GLY A 406 -40.59 -16.66 -39.07
CA GLY A 406 -39.68 -16.73 -37.92
C GLY A 406 -38.24 -16.32 -38.21
N ILE A 407 -37.92 -15.94 -39.46
CA ILE A 407 -36.62 -15.42 -39.84
C ILE A 407 -36.48 -14.02 -39.24
N SER A 408 -35.36 -13.77 -38.55
CA SER A 408 -35.09 -12.46 -37.96
C SER A 408 -33.77 -11.86 -38.45
N THR A 409 -33.70 -10.55 -38.45
CA THR A 409 -32.46 -9.78 -38.68
C THR A 409 -32.36 -8.72 -37.60
N VAL A 410 -31.16 -8.59 -37.05
CA VAL A 410 -30.85 -7.69 -35.95
C VAL A 410 -29.82 -6.68 -36.45
N GLU A 411 -30.11 -5.40 -36.23
CA GLU A 411 -29.18 -4.28 -36.43
C GLU A 411 -28.97 -3.59 -35.09
N SER A 412 -27.73 -3.36 -34.69
CA SER A 412 -27.39 -2.77 -33.39
C SER A 412 -26.41 -1.62 -33.53
N PHE A 413 -26.66 -0.53 -32.80
CA PHE A 413 -25.78 0.63 -32.74
C PHE A 413 -25.90 1.34 -31.39
N LEU A 414 -24.98 2.27 -31.11
CA LEU A 414 -24.90 3.02 -29.86
C LEU A 414 -25.18 4.51 -30.09
N ILE A 415 -26.12 5.10 -29.37
CA ILE A 415 -26.27 6.57 -29.35
C ILE A 415 -25.28 7.10 -28.32
N THR A 416 -24.28 7.86 -28.78
CA THR A 416 -23.20 8.39 -27.94
C THR A 416 -23.45 9.86 -27.66
N ARG A 417 -23.39 10.28 -26.40
CA ARG A 417 -23.38 11.72 -26.09
C ARG A 417 -21.96 12.24 -26.25
N ASP A 418 -21.78 13.35 -26.98
CA ASP A 418 -20.48 13.98 -27.12
C ASP A 418 -19.96 14.43 -25.73
N ARG A 419 -19.22 13.54 -25.07
CA ARG A 419 -18.48 13.82 -23.86
C ARG A 419 -17.19 14.46 -24.33
N GLY A 420 -17.26 15.75 -24.64
CA GLY A 420 -16.18 16.51 -25.25
C GLY A 420 -14.81 16.13 -24.69
N GLY A 421 -13.99 15.51 -25.54
CA GLY A 421 -12.52 15.51 -25.57
C GLY A 421 -11.71 15.12 -24.33
N ALA A 422 -12.28 14.94 -23.15
CA ALA A 422 -11.52 14.75 -21.91
C ALA A 422 -10.82 13.38 -21.86
N ALA A 423 -11.43 12.34 -22.46
CA ALA A 423 -10.84 11.01 -22.57
C ALA A 423 -9.76 10.89 -23.67
N ALA A 424 -9.50 11.95 -24.45
CA ALA A 424 -8.66 11.91 -25.65
C ALA A 424 -7.44 12.84 -25.63
N ALA A 425 -7.23 13.63 -24.57
CA ALA A 425 -6.04 14.46 -24.47
C ALA A 425 -4.80 13.58 -24.22
N LYS A 426 -4.01 13.34 -25.28
CA LYS A 426 -2.74 12.60 -25.18
C LYS A 426 -1.66 13.46 -24.56
N ARG A 427 -0.79 12.85 -23.76
CA ARG A 427 0.37 13.54 -23.22
C ARG A 427 1.39 13.77 -24.32
N VAL A 428 1.73 15.04 -24.57
CA VAL A 428 2.77 15.41 -25.53
C VAL A 428 4.09 15.58 -24.79
N THR A 429 5.05 14.71 -25.09
CA THR A 429 6.44 14.79 -24.60
C THR A 429 7.43 14.78 -25.75
N SER A 430 8.60 15.36 -25.53
CA SER A 430 9.69 15.36 -26.50
C SER A 430 10.30 13.97 -26.68
N LYS A 431 10.78 13.66 -27.90
CA LYS A 431 11.46 12.39 -28.17
C LYS A 431 12.73 12.20 -27.33
N LEU A 432 13.47 13.30 -27.09
CA LEU A 432 14.64 13.31 -26.22
C LEU A 432 14.28 12.89 -24.79
N PHE A 433 13.15 13.39 -24.28
CA PHE A 433 12.65 12.99 -22.97
C PHE A 433 12.28 11.52 -22.91
N GLN A 434 11.56 11.01 -23.91
CA GLN A 434 11.17 9.59 -23.96
C GLN A 434 12.38 8.65 -23.98
N ARG A 435 13.45 9.01 -24.72
CA ARG A 435 14.72 8.27 -24.70
C ARG A 435 15.36 8.28 -23.32
N ARG A 436 15.49 9.45 -22.70
CA ARG A 436 16.03 9.60 -21.34
C ARG A 436 15.23 8.82 -20.31
N MET A 437 13.91 8.86 -20.40
CA MET A 437 13.01 8.14 -19.50
C MET A 437 13.16 6.63 -19.65
N ARG A 438 13.32 6.13 -20.88
CA ARG A 438 13.61 4.70 -21.14
C ARG A 438 14.94 4.26 -20.54
N GLU A 439 15.97 5.11 -20.59
CA GLU A 439 17.26 4.82 -19.95
C GLU A 439 17.16 4.79 -18.42
N ASP A 440 16.37 5.69 -17.81
CA ASP A 440 16.13 5.73 -16.37
C ASP A 440 15.32 4.49 -15.90
N LEU A 441 14.32 4.08 -16.70
CA LEU A 441 13.37 3.00 -16.38
C LEU A 441 13.82 1.57 -16.70
N GLY A 442 15.10 1.30 -16.94
CA GLY A 442 15.62 -0.07 -16.99
C GLY A 442 14.88 -1.02 -17.95
N THR A 443 14.82 -2.31 -17.62
CA THR A 443 14.22 -3.33 -18.50
C THR A 443 12.74 -3.53 -18.20
N PHE A 444 11.90 -3.60 -19.24
CA PHE A 444 10.50 -3.98 -19.09
C PHE A 444 10.32 -5.48 -19.34
N HIS A 445 9.70 -6.17 -18.39
CA HIS A 445 9.35 -7.58 -18.43
C HIS A 445 7.82 -7.72 -18.50
N ALA A 446 7.34 -8.77 -19.16
CA ALA A 446 5.93 -9.14 -19.11
C ALA A 446 5.75 -10.61 -18.77
N LEU A 447 4.80 -10.93 -17.89
CA LEU A 447 4.26 -12.27 -17.72
C LEU A 447 2.84 -12.27 -18.28
N VAL A 448 2.60 -13.03 -19.34
CA VAL A 448 1.30 -13.06 -20.02
C VAL A 448 0.73 -14.47 -19.89
N ILE A 449 -0.41 -14.58 -19.21
CA ILE A 449 -1.05 -15.85 -18.86
C ILE A 449 -2.42 -15.90 -19.52
N GLY A 450 -2.68 -16.96 -20.29
CA GLY A 450 -3.99 -17.22 -20.91
C GLY A 450 -4.41 -18.67 -20.69
N ASN A 451 -5.52 -18.89 -19.99
CA ASN A 451 -6.02 -20.23 -19.70
C ASN A 451 -7.43 -20.41 -20.29
N ASP A 452 -7.57 -21.33 -21.23
CA ASP A 452 -8.83 -21.70 -21.88
C ASP A 452 -9.32 -23.09 -21.45
N ALA A 453 -8.41 -24.06 -21.37
CA ALA A 453 -8.74 -25.47 -21.19
C ALA A 453 -8.69 -25.89 -19.72
N TYR A 454 -9.84 -25.83 -19.05
CA TYR A 454 -9.98 -26.20 -17.63
C TYR A 454 -10.50 -27.62 -17.44
N ALA A 455 -10.00 -28.31 -16.40
CA ALA A 455 -10.50 -29.65 -16.05
C ALA A 455 -11.84 -29.62 -15.27
N ALA A 456 -12.00 -28.67 -14.35
CA ALA A 456 -13.16 -28.59 -13.45
C ALA A 456 -14.01 -27.30 -13.64
N PHE A 457 -13.72 -26.51 -14.68
CA PHE A 457 -14.44 -25.27 -15.00
C PHE A 457 -14.80 -25.24 -16.48
N PRO A 458 -15.79 -24.41 -16.90
CA PRO A 458 -16.12 -24.27 -18.32
C PRO A 458 -14.91 -23.82 -19.14
N THR A 459 -14.72 -24.41 -20.30
CA THR A 459 -13.66 -24.00 -21.24
C THR A 459 -13.93 -22.58 -21.74
N LEU A 460 -12.90 -21.74 -21.73
CA LEU A 460 -12.94 -20.41 -22.37
C LEU A 460 -12.46 -20.52 -23.83
N LYS A 461 -12.82 -19.54 -24.65
CA LYS A 461 -12.56 -19.51 -26.10
C LYS A 461 -11.50 -18.50 -26.48
N THR A 462 -11.32 -17.44 -25.69
CA THR A 462 -10.52 -16.27 -26.10
C THR A 462 -9.28 -16.02 -25.24
N ALA A 463 -9.12 -16.63 -24.08
CA ALA A 463 -8.06 -16.24 -23.15
C ALA A 463 -6.65 -16.53 -23.68
N VAL A 464 -6.45 -17.64 -24.43
CA VAL A 464 -5.15 -17.91 -25.09
C VAL A 464 -4.92 -16.96 -26.25
N ALA A 465 -5.95 -16.67 -27.06
CA ALA A 465 -5.85 -15.73 -28.18
C ALA A 465 -5.53 -14.30 -27.71
N ASP A 466 -6.13 -13.88 -26.59
CA ASP A 466 -5.87 -12.61 -25.92
C ASP A 466 -4.44 -12.52 -25.42
N ALA A 467 -3.98 -13.57 -24.73
CA ALA A 467 -2.60 -13.67 -24.26
C ALA A 467 -1.59 -13.62 -25.43
N ASP A 468 -1.87 -14.30 -26.55
CA ASP A 468 -1.01 -14.30 -27.72
C ASP A 468 -0.89 -12.90 -28.34
N ALA A 469 -2.02 -12.24 -28.58
CA ALA A 469 -2.04 -10.92 -29.17
C ALA A 469 -1.36 -9.87 -28.27
N ILE A 470 -1.59 -9.92 -26.95
CA ILE A 470 -0.99 -8.97 -26.01
C ILE A 470 0.51 -9.20 -25.87
N ALA A 471 0.94 -10.46 -25.80
CA ALA A 471 2.36 -10.81 -25.78
C ALA A 471 3.09 -10.26 -27.02
N GLU A 472 2.51 -10.44 -28.21
CA GLU A 472 3.07 -9.93 -29.46
C GLU A 472 3.17 -8.40 -29.45
N GLN A 473 2.11 -7.70 -29.02
CA GLN A 473 2.11 -6.23 -28.97
C GLN A 473 3.15 -5.69 -27.98
N LEU A 474 3.24 -6.25 -26.77
CA LEU A 474 4.22 -5.83 -25.77
C LEU A 474 5.67 -6.08 -26.23
N GLN A 475 5.92 -7.17 -26.95
CA GLN A 475 7.25 -7.49 -27.46
C GLN A 475 7.64 -6.63 -28.67
N SER A 476 6.77 -6.55 -29.69
CA SER A 476 7.07 -5.87 -30.96
C SER A 476 7.10 -4.35 -30.81
N ARG A 477 6.05 -3.78 -30.20
CA ARG A 477 5.85 -2.33 -30.11
C ARG A 477 6.57 -1.71 -28.94
N PHE A 478 6.58 -2.36 -27.77
CA PHE A 478 7.16 -1.80 -26.55
C PHE A 478 8.53 -2.39 -26.18
N GLY A 479 8.91 -3.52 -26.79
CA GLY A 479 10.21 -4.14 -26.57
C GLY A 479 10.35 -4.91 -25.27
N TYR A 480 9.25 -5.38 -24.69
CA TYR A 480 9.26 -6.05 -23.39
C TYR A 480 9.87 -7.45 -23.52
N LYS A 481 10.52 -7.92 -22.45
CA LYS A 481 10.93 -9.32 -22.30
C LYS A 481 9.72 -10.14 -21.84
N VAL A 482 9.02 -10.74 -22.81
CA VAL A 482 7.76 -11.45 -22.56
C VAL A 482 8.02 -12.91 -22.21
N SER A 483 7.42 -13.36 -21.11
CA SER A 483 7.25 -14.76 -20.72
C SER A 483 5.78 -15.12 -20.84
N LYS A 484 5.43 -15.97 -21.80
CA LYS A 484 4.05 -16.38 -22.06
C LYS A 484 3.78 -17.77 -21.48
N LEU A 485 2.66 -17.92 -20.77
CA LEU A 485 2.17 -19.19 -20.24
C LEU A 485 0.73 -19.41 -20.70
N THR A 486 0.45 -20.56 -21.31
CA THR A 486 -0.88 -20.88 -21.84
C THR A 486 -1.34 -22.23 -21.35
N ASN A 487 -2.57 -22.31 -20.85
CA ASN A 487 -3.18 -23.54 -20.30
C ASN A 487 -2.29 -24.24 -19.26
N VAL A 488 -1.79 -23.47 -18.29
CA VAL A 488 -0.85 -23.94 -17.27
C VAL A 488 -1.49 -24.11 -15.90
N GLY A 489 -0.98 -25.09 -15.14
CA GLY A 489 -1.39 -25.36 -13.77
C GLY A 489 -0.81 -24.39 -12.74
N LYS A 490 -1.25 -24.51 -11.49
CA LYS A 490 -0.87 -23.64 -10.37
C LYS A 490 0.65 -23.51 -10.20
N GLU A 491 1.35 -24.64 -10.22
CA GLU A 491 2.79 -24.71 -9.96
C GLU A 491 3.59 -23.89 -10.96
N ALA A 492 3.27 -24.00 -12.25
CA ALA A 492 3.96 -23.28 -13.31
C ALA A 492 3.78 -21.75 -13.19
N ILE A 493 2.58 -21.28 -12.85
CA ILE A 493 2.30 -19.85 -12.64
C ILE A 493 3.09 -19.33 -11.44
N VAL A 494 3.02 -20.02 -10.29
CA VAL A 494 3.70 -19.60 -9.06
C VAL A 494 5.22 -19.67 -9.22
N ALA A 495 5.75 -20.72 -9.85
CA ALA A 495 7.18 -20.84 -10.14
C ALA A 495 7.66 -19.69 -11.02
N LYS A 496 6.90 -19.31 -12.05
CA LYS A 496 7.28 -18.19 -12.92
C LYS A 496 7.21 -16.84 -12.23
N LEU A 497 6.22 -16.62 -11.37
CA LEU A 497 6.13 -15.44 -10.51
C LEU A 497 7.35 -15.36 -9.57
N ALA A 498 7.72 -16.47 -8.93
CA ALA A 498 8.89 -16.54 -8.06
C ALA A 498 10.19 -16.24 -8.82
N GLU A 499 10.39 -16.85 -10.00
CA GLU A 499 11.56 -16.61 -10.87
C GLU A 499 11.69 -15.14 -11.24
N LEU A 500 10.60 -14.51 -11.68
CA LEU A 500 10.59 -13.10 -12.09
C LEU A 500 10.85 -12.18 -10.90
N THR A 501 10.19 -12.42 -9.77
CA THR A 501 10.31 -11.53 -8.60
C THR A 501 11.69 -11.58 -7.95
N MET A 502 12.34 -12.75 -7.94
CA MET A 502 13.71 -12.92 -7.41
C MET A 502 14.79 -12.39 -8.37
N GLY A 503 14.57 -12.46 -9.69
CA GLY A 503 15.56 -12.08 -10.69
C GLY A 503 15.60 -10.59 -11.07
N MET A 504 14.60 -9.80 -10.65
CA MET A 504 14.45 -8.39 -11.07
C MET A 504 15.40 -7.43 -10.36
N LYS A 505 15.85 -6.41 -11.09
CA LYS A 505 16.65 -5.29 -10.55
C LYS A 505 15.75 -4.13 -10.12
N LYS A 506 16.32 -3.21 -9.33
CA LYS A 506 15.62 -2.03 -8.78
C LYS A 506 15.02 -1.07 -9.82
N ASN A 507 15.49 -1.10 -11.06
CA ASN A 507 15.01 -0.25 -12.15
C ASN A 507 14.18 -1.03 -13.18
N ASP A 508 14.04 -2.35 -13.03
CA ASP A 508 13.24 -3.14 -13.98
C ASP A 508 11.75 -2.93 -13.70
N ASN A 509 10.91 -3.17 -14.71
CA ASN A 509 9.46 -3.06 -14.63
C ASN A 509 8.80 -4.37 -15.01
N LEU A 510 7.63 -4.65 -14.44
CA LEU A 510 6.90 -5.88 -14.66
C LEU A 510 5.43 -5.59 -14.98
N LEU A 511 4.96 -6.07 -16.13
CA LEU A 511 3.55 -6.15 -16.45
C LEU A 511 3.09 -7.61 -16.34
N ILE A 512 2.02 -7.88 -15.61
CA ILE A 512 1.38 -9.19 -15.58
C ILE A 512 0.02 -9.06 -16.25
N TYR A 513 -0.20 -9.79 -17.33
CA TYR A 513 -1.52 -9.95 -17.93
C TYR A 513 -2.05 -11.34 -17.60
N TYR A 514 -3.28 -11.41 -17.08
CA TYR A 514 -3.95 -12.67 -16.77
C TYR A 514 -5.34 -12.67 -17.42
N ALA A 515 -5.57 -13.64 -18.31
CA ALA A 515 -6.88 -13.97 -18.85
C ALA A 515 -7.28 -15.39 -18.44
N GLY A 516 -8.44 -15.53 -17.83
CA GLY A 516 -8.94 -16.81 -17.35
C GLY A 516 -10.04 -16.68 -16.31
N HIS A 517 -10.45 -17.82 -15.74
CA HIS A 517 -11.42 -17.84 -14.66
C HIS A 517 -10.89 -17.18 -13.40
N GLY A 518 -11.79 -16.51 -12.69
CA GLY A 518 -11.57 -15.98 -11.36
C GLY A 518 -12.80 -16.21 -10.48
N GLN A 519 -12.58 -16.42 -9.19
CA GLN A 519 -13.64 -16.71 -8.22
C GLN A 519 -13.40 -15.95 -6.93
N VAL A 520 -14.48 -15.73 -6.17
CA VAL A 520 -14.43 -15.17 -4.82
C VAL A 520 -15.00 -16.17 -3.83
N ASP A 521 -14.33 -16.31 -2.69
CA ASP A 521 -14.83 -17.11 -1.59
C ASP A 521 -15.87 -16.36 -0.74
N ALA A 522 -16.46 -17.06 0.23
CA ALA A 522 -17.46 -16.47 1.13
C ALA A 522 -16.91 -15.30 1.98
N ALA A 523 -15.59 -15.19 2.13
CA ALA A 523 -14.93 -14.10 2.87
C ALA A 523 -14.61 -12.89 1.98
N GLY A 524 -14.96 -12.93 0.69
CA GLY A 524 -14.69 -11.84 -0.25
C GLY A 524 -13.26 -11.85 -0.81
N LYS A 525 -12.49 -12.93 -0.62
CA LYS A 525 -11.14 -13.06 -1.17
C LYS A 525 -11.21 -13.58 -2.60
N GLY A 526 -10.53 -12.90 -3.52
CA GLY A 526 -10.46 -13.32 -4.92
C GLY A 526 -9.31 -14.27 -5.23
N TYR A 527 -9.51 -15.09 -6.24
CA TYR A 527 -8.59 -16.11 -6.69
C TYR A 527 -8.50 -16.15 -8.21
N TRP A 528 -7.30 -16.40 -8.73
CA TRP A 528 -7.07 -16.84 -10.10
C TRP A 528 -7.16 -18.35 -10.16
N ILE A 529 -7.91 -18.86 -11.13
CA ILE A 529 -8.12 -20.29 -11.31
C ILE A 529 -7.16 -20.80 -12.40
N PRO A 530 -6.19 -21.66 -12.05
CA PRO A 530 -5.35 -22.35 -13.02
C PRO A 530 -6.10 -23.53 -13.66
N VAL A 531 -5.56 -24.12 -14.74
CA VAL A 531 -6.28 -25.18 -15.48
C VAL A 531 -6.52 -26.47 -14.67
N ASP A 532 -5.67 -26.71 -13.68
CA ASP A 532 -5.73 -27.81 -12.71
C ASP A 532 -6.55 -27.46 -11.45
N GLY A 533 -7.18 -26.27 -11.42
CA GLY A 533 -8.05 -25.84 -10.34
C GLY A 533 -9.30 -26.71 -10.22
N GLN A 534 -9.70 -27.03 -8.99
CA GLN A 534 -10.86 -27.83 -8.63
C GLN A 534 -11.98 -26.95 -8.06
N SER A 535 -13.24 -27.16 -8.45
CA SER A 535 -14.37 -26.25 -8.17
C SER A 535 -14.74 -26.06 -6.69
N GLU A 536 -14.35 -27.00 -5.81
CA GLU A 536 -14.66 -26.98 -4.37
C GLU A 536 -13.41 -26.92 -3.48
N ASN A 537 -12.23 -26.73 -4.06
CA ASN A 537 -10.98 -26.75 -3.31
C ASN A 537 -10.16 -25.47 -3.57
N PRO A 538 -10.37 -24.41 -2.77
CA PRO A 538 -9.63 -23.15 -2.90
C PRO A 538 -8.11 -23.29 -2.79
N ALA A 539 -7.60 -24.36 -2.16
CA ALA A 539 -6.17 -24.62 -2.08
C ALA A 539 -5.54 -24.96 -3.45
N SER A 540 -6.35 -25.39 -4.42
CA SER A 540 -5.93 -25.59 -5.81
C SER A 540 -5.85 -24.29 -6.62
N TRP A 541 -6.39 -23.18 -6.09
CA TRP A 541 -6.40 -21.87 -6.76
C TRP A 541 -5.24 -20.99 -6.27
N ILE A 542 -4.99 -19.89 -6.97
CA ILE A 542 -3.98 -18.90 -6.59
C ILE A 542 -4.70 -17.68 -6.02
N SER A 543 -4.44 -17.36 -4.76
CA SER A 543 -5.14 -16.25 -4.12
C SER A 543 -4.54 -14.90 -4.51
N ASN A 544 -5.39 -13.88 -4.62
CA ASN A 544 -4.95 -12.53 -4.97
C ASN A 544 -3.97 -11.94 -3.95
N ASP A 545 -4.10 -12.28 -2.66
CA ASP A 545 -3.12 -11.90 -1.63
C ASP A 545 -1.76 -12.52 -1.91
N GLN A 546 -1.71 -13.81 -2.30
CA GLN A 546 -0.45 -14.49 -2.63
C GLN A 546 0.25 -13.81 -3.82
N ILE A 547 -0.52 -13.39 -4.83
CA ILE A 547 0.02 -12.64 -5.97
C ILE A 547 0.55 -11.28 -5.48
N ASN A 548 -0.21 -10.57 -4.66
CA ASN A 548 0.20 -9.28 -4.11
C ASN A 548 1.48 -9.39 -3.28
N ASP A 549 1.66 -10.46 -2.50
CA ASP A 549 2.86 -10.71 -1.70
C ASP A 549 4.10 -10.88 -2.60
N PHE A 550 4.00 -11.67 -3.67
CA PHE A 550 5.06 -11.80 -4.68
C PHE A 550 5.42 -10.44 -5.30
N LEU A 551 4.41 -9.63 -5.66
CA LEU A 551 4.63 -8.33 -6.30
C LEU A 551 5.14 -7.26 -5.32
N GLY A 552 4.76 -7.35 -4.05
CA GLY A 552 5.26 -6.51 -2.98
C GLY A 552 6.74 -6.74 -2.70
N ALA A 553 7.15 -8.02 -2.69
CA ALA A 553 8.53 -8.45 -2.50
C ALA A 553 9.45 -8.18 -3.71
N SER A 554 8.89 -8.07 -4.92
CA SER A 554 9.66 -7.76 -6.13
C SER A 554 10.47 -6.47 -6.01
N ALA A 555 11.73 -6.52 -6.45
CA ALA A 555 12.58 -5.34 -6.55
C ALA A 555 12.20 -4.40 -7.72
N ALA A 556 11.32 -4.82 -8.63
CA ALA A 556 10.91 -4.01 -9.78
C ALA A 556 10.41 -2.63 -9.37
N LYS A 557 10.78 -1.60 -10.13
CA LYS A 557 10.39 -0.22 -9.90
C LYS A 557 8.89 -0.04 -10.11
N HIS A 558 8.40 -0.40 -11.30
CA HIS A 558 6.98 -0.34 -11.63
C HIS A 558 6.43 -1.74 -11.87
N VAL A 559 5.31 -2.07 -11.22
CA VAL A 559 4.55 -3.29 -11.47
C VAL A 559 3.12 -2.92 -11.80
N MET A 560 2.59 -3.53 -12.85
CA MET A 560 1.19 -3.42 -13.25
C MET A 560 0.59 -4.79 -13.45
N VAL A 561 -0.58 -5.03 -12.87
CA VAL A 561 -1.38 -6.22 -13.13
C VAL A 561 -2.56 -5.83 -14.01
N VAL A 562 -2.79 -6.55 -15.09
CA VAL A 562 -3.94 -6.41 -15.98
C VAL A 562 -4.71 -7.72 -15.89
N ALA A 563 -5.78 -7.71 -15.13
CA ALA A 563 -6.55 -8.90 -14.81
C ALA A 563 -7.87 -8.91 -15.59
N ASP A 564 -7.91 -9.73 -16.63
CA ASP A 564 -9.06 -10.03 -17.45
C ASP A 564 -9.79 -11.28 -16.94
N SER A 565 -10.30 -11.16 -15.71
CA SER A 565 -11.01 -12.24 -15.03
C SER A 565 -12.10 -11.68 -14.13
N CYS A 566 -13.10 -12.51 -13.85
CA CYS A 566 -14.12 -12.21 -12.85
C CYS A 566 -13.47 -11.95 -11.49
N TYR A 567 -14.01 -10.99 -10.75
CA TYR A 567 -13.62 -10.67 -9.37
C TYR A 567 -12.14 -10.29 -9.13
N SER A 568 -11.43 -9.96 -10.19
CA SER A 568 -10.09 -9.35 -10.14
C SER A 568 -10.05 -8.04 -9.33
N GLY A 569 -11.20 -7.36 -9.18
CA GLY A 569 -11.37 -6.16 -8.34
C GLY A 569 -10.99 -6.33 -6.86
N THR A 570 -10.87 -7.56 -6.35
CA THR A 570 -10.38 -7.80 -4.98
C THR A 570 -8.88 -7.54 -4.81
N MET A 571 -8.13 -7.39 -5.92
CA MET A 571 -6.72 -6.93 -5.91
C MET A 571 -6.62 -5.41 -5.71
N SER A 572 -7.71 -4.69 -5.99
CA SER A 572 -7.75 -3.23 -5.98
C SER A 572 -7.66 -2.67 -4.57
N GLY A 573 -6.77 -1.70 -4.39
CA GLY A 573 -6.56 -0.96 -3.15
C GLY A 573 -7.07 0.48 -3.27
N ASN A 574 -6.26 1.43 -2.81
CA ASN A 574 -6.61 2.84 -2.85
C ASN A 574 -6.64 3.38 -4.29
N ALA A 575 -7.55 4.32 -4.55
CA ALA A 575 -7.57 5.06 -5.80
C ALA A 575 -6.24 5.82 -6.01
N ILE A 576 -5.73 5.77 -7.24
CA ILE A 576 -4.53 6.51 -7.65
C ILE A 576 -4.98 7.88 -8.14
N ARG A 577 -4.26 8.94 -7.75
CA ARG A 577 -4.53 10.27 -8.30
C ARG A 577 -3.88 10.38 -9.69
N PRO A 578 -4.63 10.74 -10.73
CA PRO A 578 -4.07 10.89 -12.06
C PRO A 578 -3.06 12.03 -12.13
N ILE A 579 -2.00 11.84 -12.91
CA ILE A 579 -1.02 12.89 -13.17
C ILE A 579 -1.65 13.97 -14.09
N PRO A 580 -1.61 15.26 -13.72
CA PRO A 580 -2.14 16.34 -14.54
C PRO A 580 -1.57 16.34 -15.96
N LEU A 581 -2.40 16.66 -16.96
CA LEU A 581 -2.02 16.70 -18.38
C LEU A 581 -0.86 17.67 -18.67
N ASP A 582 -0.84 18.77 -17.95
CA ASP A 582 0.15 19.86 -18.03
C ASP A 582 1.39 19.61 -17.16
N ALA A 583 1.49 18.45 -16.50
CA ALA A 583 2.68 18.08 -15.75
C ALA A 583 3.94 18.13 -16.63
N LYS A 584 4.99 18.77 -16.10
CA LYS A 584 6.23 18.97 -16.84
C LYS A 584 7.02 17.68 -16.95
N GLU A 585 7.88 17.60 -17.97
CA GLU A 585 8.80 16.48 -18.17
C GLU A 585 9.70 16.20 -16.95
N GLU A 586 10.15 17.25 -16.25
CA GLU A 586 10.95 17.12 -15.02
C GLU A 586 10.18 16.43 -13.88
N ASP A 587 8.90 16.77 -13.71
CA ASP A 587 8.02 16.18 -12.71
C ASP A 587 7.73 14.71 -13.05
N LEU A 588 7.47 14.42 -14.33
CA LEU A 588 7.27 13.05 -14.81
C LEU A 588 8.49 12.16 -14.56
N LEU A 589 9.70 12.69 -14.81
CA LEU A 589 10.93 11.95 -14.52
C LEU A 589 11.09 11.70 -13.02
N PHE A 590 10.79 12.69 -12.18
CA PHE A 590 10.84 12.54 -10.74
C PHE A 590 9.84 11.47 -10.24
N ILE A 591 8.60 11.53 -10.70
CA ILE A 591 7.55 10.56 -10.37
C ILE A 591 7.97 9.15 -10.80
N SER A 592 8.55 9.00 -11.99
CA SER A 592 8.99 7.71 -12.53
C SER A 592 10.08 7.00 -11.71
N ARG A 593 10.71 7.68 -10.75
CA ARG A 593 11.72 7.10 -9.85
C ARG A 593 11.13 6.49 -8.58
N VAL A 594 9.85 6.78 -8.31
CA VAL A 594 9.10 6.30 -7.16
C VAL A 594 8.45 4.94 -7.49
N LYS A 595 8.29 4.06 -6.49
CA LYS A 595 7.74 2.72 -6.71
C LYS A 595 6.28 2.78 -7.12
N ALA A 596 5.92 2.11 -8.22
CA ALA A 596 4.54 1.95 -8.68
C ALA A 596 4.08 0.51 -8.54
N ARG A 597 2.89 0.32 -7.98
CA ARG A 597 2.19 -0.98 -7.89
C ARG A 597 0.74 -0.75 -8.25
N THR A 598 0.35 -1.04 -9.48
CA THR A 598 -0.96 -0.69 -10.04
C THR A 598 -1.68 -1.91 -10.59
N VAL A 599 -3.00 -1.83 -10.69
CA VAL A 599 -3.82 -2.88 -11.27
C VAL A 599 -4.94 -2.27 -12.13
N ILE A 600 -5.12 -2.81 -13.35
CA ILE A 600 -6.36 -2.67 -14.12
C ILE A 600 -7.10 -4.00 -14.02
N THR A 601 -8.37 -3.91 -13.67
CA THR A 601 -9.28 -5.06 -13.63
C THR A 601 -10.35 -4.87 -14.68
N SER A 602 -10.78 -5.95 -15.33
CA SER A 602 -11.86 -5.88 -16.32
C SER A 602 -13.21 -5.49 -15.69
N GLY A 603 -13.36 -5.74 -14.39
CA GLY A 603 -14.43 -5.21 -13.54
C GLY A 603 -15.79 -5.88 -13.75
N GLY A 604 -16.64 -5.83 -12.71
CA GLY A 604 -17.95 -6.49 -12.69
C GLY A 604 -18.04 -7.65 -11.68
N LEU A 605 -19.27 -7.89 -11.17
CA LEU A 605 -19.62 -9.04 -10.33
C LEU A 605 -20.19 -10.21 -11.15
N GLN A 606 -20.18 -10.09 -12.48
CA GLN A 606 -20.81 -10.97 -13.45
C GLN A 606 -19.75 -11.55 -14.42
N PRO A 607 -20.04 -12.69 -15.06
CA PRO A 607 -19.10 -13.36 -15.96
C PRO A 607 -18.61 -12.45 -17.09
N VAL A 608 -17.31 -12.46 -17.36
CA VAL A 608 -16.72 -11.78 -18.52
C VAL A 608 -17.17 -12.53 -19.78
N LEU A 609 -17.61 -11.78 -20.80
CA LEU A 609 -18.02 -12.33 -22.09
C LEU A 609 -16.79 -12.86 -22.83
N ASP A 610 -16.85 -14.13 -23.18
CA ASP A 610 -15.76 -14.90 -23.78
C ASP A 610 -15.70 -14.80 -25.32
N ASP A 611 -16.61 -14.06 -25.96
CA ASP A 611 -16.47 -13.66 -27.37
C ASP A 611 -17.27 -12.39 -27.66
N GLY A 612 -16.57 -11.29 -27.97
CA GLY A 612 -17.16 -10.04 -28.43
C GLY A 612 -17.36 -9.97 -29.95
N GLY A 613 -17.28 -11.11 -30.66
CA GLY A 613 -17.37 -11.20 -32.12
C GLY A 613 -16.05 -10.90 -32.86
N SER A 614 -14.96 -10.65 -32.14
CA SER A 614 -13.64 -10.34 -32.69
C SER A 614 -12.56 -11.39 -32.41
N GLY A 615 -12.93 -12.54 -31.84
CA GLY A 615 -11.96 -13.57 -31.40
C GLY A 615 -11.14 -13.16 -30.18
N HIS A 616 -11.61 -12.15 -29.44
CA HIS A 616 -10.99 -11.61 -28.23
C HIS A 616 -12.08 -11.26 -27.22
N SER A 617 -11.75 -11.27 -25.92
CA SER A 617 -12.65 -10.75 -24.89
C SER A 617 -12.94 -9.26 -25.12
N ILE A 618 -14.06 -8.74 -24.58
CA ILE A 618 -14.39 -7.31 -24.67
C ILE A 618 -13.27 -6.44 -24.08
N PHE A 619 -12.73 -6.86 -22.94
CA PHE A 619 -11.68 -6.15 -22.23
C PHE A 619 -10.32 -6.27 -22.95
N ALA A 620 -9.93 -7.47 -23.38
CA ALA A 620 -8.70 -7.70 -24.12
C ALA A 620 -8.69 -6.91 -25.44
N HIS A 621 -9.81 -6.87 -26.16
CA HIS A 621 -9.93 -6.06 -27.37
C HIS A 621 -9.69 -4.58 -27.06
N ALA A 622 -10.35 -4.05 -26.03
CA ALA A 622 -10.19 -2.65 -25.64
C ALA A 622 -8.73 -2.34 -25.22
N PHE A 623 -8.12 -3.22 -24.43
CA PHE A 623 -6.73 -3.11 -24.00
C PHE A 623 -5.74 -3.16 -25.18
N LEU A 624 -5.91 -4.11 -26.09
CA LEU A 624 -5.12 -4.20 -27.32
C LEU A 624 -5.26 -2.96 -28.20
N THR A 625 -6.48 -2.43 -28.29
CA THR A 625 -6.76 -1.22 -29.08
C THR A 625 -6.05 0.00 -28.49
N ALA A 626 -6.10 0.17 -27.16
CA ALA A 626 -5.40 1.25 -26.47
C ALA A 626 -3.87 1.12 -26.62
N LEU A 627 -3.31 -0.09 -26.47
CA LEU A 627 -1.88 -0.34 -26.72
C LEU A 627 -1.46 -0.03 -28.16
N LYS A 628 -2.32 -0.30 -29.14
CA LYS A 628 -2.09 0.04 -30.57
C LYS A 628 -2.19 1.53 -30.87
N GLN A 629 -2.83 2.32 -30.01
CA GLN A 629 -2.97 3.78 -30.16
C GLN A 629 -1.94 4.56 -29.33
N ALA A 630 -1.18 3.89 -28.46
CA ALA A 630 -0.10 4.52 -27.70
C ALA A 630 1.06 4.90 -28.64
N ASP A 631 1.13 6.18 -29.00
CA ASP A 631 2.10 6.73 -29.96
C ASP A 631 3.25 7.52 -29.27
N GLY A 632 3.24 7.56 -27.93
CA GLY A 632 4.23 8.23 -27.09
C GLY A 632 4.20 7.68 -25.67
N LEU A 633 4.79 8.43 -24.74
CA LEU A 633 4.69 8.11 -23.31
C LEU A 633 3.23 8.14 -22.86
N GLU A 634 2.74 7.01 -22.38
CA GLU A 634 1.39 6.88 -21.81
C GLU A 634 1.46 6.34 -20.37
N GLU A 635 0.70 6.93 -19.47
CA GLU A 635 0.56 6.44 -18.09
C GLU A 635 -0.54 5.37 -17.97
N GLY A 636 -0.38 4.47 -17.00
CA GLY A 636 -1.34 3.40 -16.74
C GLY A 636 -2.76 3.91 -16.53
N TYR A 637 -2.94 5.05 -15.86
CA TYR A 637 -4.24 5.67 -15.68
C TYR A 637 -4.88 6.12 -17.01
N ARG A 638 -4.10 6.72 -17.93
CA ARG A 638 -4.62 7.16 -19.24
C ARG A 638 -5.01 5.98 -20.11
N LEU A 639 -4.16 4.96 -20.13
CA LEU A 639 -4.47 3.71 -20.81
C LEU A 639 -5.76 3.10 -20.25
N TYR A 640 -5.96 3.15 -18.93
CA TYR A 640 -7.19 2.72 -18.28
C TYR A 640 -8.43 3.53 -18.69
N GLU A 641 -8.34 4.87 -18.81
CA GLU A 641 -9.48 5.69 -19.24
C GLU A 641 -9.92 5.33 -20.66
N GLU A 642 -8.96 5.16 -21.57
CA GLU A 642 -9.24 4.73 -22.95
C GLU A 642 -9.87 3.32 -22.95
N VAL A 643 -9.32 2.38 -22.18
CA VAL A 643 -9.90 1.04 -22.05
C VAL A 643 -11.30 1.07 -21.48
N SER A 644 -11.56 1.88 -20.46
CA SER A 644 -12.87 2.00 -19.81
C SER A 644 -13.92 2.56 -20.76
N GLU A 645 -13.55 3.53 -21.59
CA GLU A 645 -14.44 4.07 -22.61
C GLU A 645 -14.78 2.99 -23.66
N LEU A 646 -13.76 2.31 -24.20
CA LEU A 646 -13.93 1.27 -25.22
C LEU A 646 -14.76 0.08 -24.71
N VAL A 647 -14.51 -0.36 -23.46
CA VAL A 647 -15.31 -1.41 -22.79
C VAL A 647 -16.73 -0.92 -22.57
N GLY A 648 -16.93 0.32 -22.13
CA GLY A 648 -18.25 0.92 -21.95
C GLY A 648 -19.09 0.89 -23.24
N GLN A 649 -18.48 1.24 -24.37
CA GLN A 649 -19.16 1.24 -25.67
C GLN A 649 -19.60 -0.17 -26.10
N ARG A 650 -18.71 -1.16 -25.97
CA ARG A 650 -18.99 -2.55 -26.39
C ARG A 650 -19.90 -3.30 -25.44
N SER A 651 -19.69 -3.14 -24.14
CA SER A 651 -20.49 -3.80 -23.10
C SER A 651 -21.94 -3.33 -23.10
N ALA A 652 -22.19 -2.05 -23.45
CA ALA A 652 -23.54 -1.52 -23.61
C ALA A 652 -24.30 -2.21 -24.75
N VAL A 653 -23.64 -2.44 -25.89
CA VAL A 653 -24.24 -3.17 -27.02
C VAL A 653 -24.46 -4.64 -26.67
N ALA A 654 -23.53 -5.26 -25.95
CA ALA A 654 -23.66 -6.63 -25.47
C ALA A 654 -24.65 -6.80 -24.28
N ARG A 655 -25.27 -5.72 -23.80
CA ARG A 655 -26.19 -5.66 -22.64
C ARG A 655 -25.63 -6.29 -21.36
N LEU A 656 -24.31 -6.34 -21.21
CA LEU A 656 -23.61 -6.90 -20.07
C LEU A 656 -22.68 -5.84 -19.50
N PRO A 657 -23.13 -5.00 -18.56
CA PRO A 657 -22.38 -3.82 -18.14
C PRO A 657 -21.07 -4.22 -17.47
N GLN A 658 -19.96 -3.98 -18.17
CA GLN A 658 -18.61 -4.18 -17.67
C GLN A 658 -17.99 -2.81 -17.38
N ARG A 659 -17.42 -2.64 -16.19
CA ARG A 659 -16.82 -1.38 -15.75
C ARG A 659 -15.43 -1.65 -15.22
N PRO A 660 -14.38 -1.47 -16.04
CA PRO A 660 -13.02 -1.63 -15.58
C PRO A 660 -12.72 -0.75 -14.38
N GLN A 661 -11.74 -1.17 -13.57
CA GLN A 661 -11.26 -0.38 -12.44
C GLN A 661 -9.75 -0.29 -12.48
N TYR A 662 -9.21 0.89 -12.15
CA TYR A 662 -7.79 1.13 -11.95
C TYR A 662 -7.51 1.60 -10.53
N SER A 663 -6.52 1.00 -9.89
CA SER A 663 -6.15 1.34 -8.51
C SER A 663 -4.73 0.88 -8.19
N ALA A 664 -4.26 1.22 -6.98
CA ALA A 664 -3.04 0.66 -6.44
C ALA A 664 -3.26 -0.80 -6.02
N LEU A 665 -2.26 -1.67 -6.20
CA LEU A 665 -2.32 -3.04 -5.68
C LEU A 665 -2.39 -3.04 -4.15
N ARG A 666 -3.34 -3.79 -3.60
CA ARG A 666 -3.53 -3.92 -2.15
C ARG A 666 -2.30 -4.54 -1.48
N HIS A 667 -1.82 -3.92 -0.40
CA HIS A 667 -0.67 -4.39 0.41
C HIS A 667 0.67 -4.63 -0.35
N ALA A 668 0.84 -4.10 -1.56
CA ALA A 668 2.06 -4.34 -2.36
C ALA A 668 3.13 -3.22 -2.26
N GLY A 669 2.91 -2.19 -1.43
CA GLY A 669 3.86 -1.09 -1.25
C GLY A 669 3.91 -0.10 -2.42
N HIS A 670 2.75 0.40 -2.84
CA HIS A 670 2.63 1.51 -3.80
C HIS A 670 3.07 2.84 -3.15
N GLU A 671 3.93 3.61 -3.80
CA GLU A 671 4.49 4.87 -3.25
C GLU A 671 4.02 6.14 -3.96
N GLY A 672 3.13 6.03 -4.95
CA GLY A 672 2.50 7.18 -5.62
C GLY A 672 2.93 7.41 -7.08
N SER A 673 3.70 6.49 -7.67
CA SER A 673 4.05 6.51 -9.10
C SER A 673 3.03 5.75 -9.95
N GLU A 674 3.18 5.86 -11.28
CA GLU A 674 2.39 5.14 -12.27
C GLU A 674 3.23 4.11 -13.03
N PHE A 675 2.53 3.17 -13.68
CA PHE A 675 3.19 2.35 -14.69
C PHE A 675 3.22 3.13 -16.01
N PHE A 676 4.36 3.12 -16.70
CA PHE A 676 4.54 3.87 -17.93
C PHE A 676 4.70 2.94 -19.13
N PHE A 677 3.99 3.24 -20.20
CA PHE A 677 4.11 2.60 -21.50
C PHE A 677 4.94 3.46 -22.43
N LEU A 678 6.01 2.89 -22.97
CA LEU A 678 7.00 3.59 -23.80
C LEU A 678 7.20 2.86 -25.14
N PRO A 679 6.41 3.18 -26.18
CA PRO A 679 6.54 2.58 -27.51
C PRO A 679 7.95 2.78 -28.08
N ARG A 680 8.51 1.75 -28.73
CA ARG A 680 9.76 1.87 -29.47
C ARG A 680 9.64 2.94 -30.53
N GLU A 681 10.72 3.68 -30.74
CA GLU A 681 10.78 4.57 -31.90
C GLU A 681 10.75 3.71 -33.17
N ALA A 682 9.84 4.05 -34.08
CA ALA A 682 9.71 3.41 -35.39
C ALA A 682 10.89 3.74 -36.31
#